data_AF-A0A947GJZ6-F1
#
_entry.id   AF-A0A947GJZ6-F1
#
_cell.length_a   1.000
_cell.length_b   1.000
_cell.length_c   1.000
_cell.angle_alpha   90.00
_cell.angle_beta   90.00
_cell.angle_gamma   90.00
#
_symmetry.space_group_name_H-M   'P 1'
#
loop_
_entity.id
_entity.type
_entity.pdbx_description
1 polymer ?
#
loop_
_entity_poly.entity_id
_entity_poly.type
_entity_poly.pdbx_seq_one_letter_code
_entity_poly.pdbx_strand_id
1 'polypeptide(L)'
;MQRNLGKLVVLKLGPGSFQQGFSVTLQIGLEGERPTLELPGLLPPVSDLPGLYQQWQMAYRQLRLPSRLEAQPDMVTNVSWVGDCHDSAERLCDRINTWLSHPIFQPISNKLLEQLSPTDIIRVVLQTEDPILRRLPWHQWDFFQRYPQAELALSAPFYQQVNAPQTLSQTVRILAILGDATGLDLETDRTLLQNLPGVDLSLLIGPDRATLNHYLWDQQGWDILFFAGHSGGNVGKISLNSQESLTISELKYALTKAVQQGLAIALFNSCDGLGLAEDLADLHIPQILVMREPIPDRVAHQFLKGFLESFSRNTPLYLSVREARERLQGVEGEFPCATWLPILCQNLAQQPPTWQGLLGTQQMGEAIDSVHRPWIAAVGLGVAMTAVTLSLRFLGGFQSLELAAYDRFLRWWPWFETPDARLVVIKNTEDDIKQQGLDRNSEFSITDDTLLAVLKKLELFQPRVIGIDIYHEHGLDPALPELKERLESMPNVVSLCKHPSDAAEMGGVAPPPQVRFGNKLGFSDFLEDTDSTTRRLLITIDRPPESPCPADYSFATLIAGQYLSLMGASDNLDDVFWQDTHDQFQLRQVRIPPLNRRSGGYKLASADGYQQLVRYRHLPNLEKIADTYDLSEVLSDDFEGIELRDRIVLLGTTSLSFGGGDIEERDFWKTPYTNSERLEDMTPGVFIQAHMVSQLVSAVEDGRPLISTWNEWIEICWITLWGIAGGAMGWRLSTGRLGLVLLTAEIGLLLVCWSLLALPALWVPYVPAAILMSGTAITVSRYRD
;
A
#
# COMPACT_ATOMS: atom_id res chain seq x y z
N MET A 1 4.25 -17.73 13.78
CA MET A 1 4.63 -17.66 15.20
C MET A 1 4.17 -16.29 15.69
N GLN A 2 3.06 -16.25 16.44
CA GLN A 2 2.58 -15.01 17.07
C GLN A 2 3.61 -14.56 18.11
N ARG A 3 4.09 -13.32 17.99
CA ARG A 3 4.88 -12.65 19.03
C ARG A 3 3.91 -12.26 20.15
N ASN A 4 4.21 -12.65 21.39
CA ASN A 4 3.42 -12.24 22.56
C ASN A 4 3.78 -10.79 22.91
N LEU A 5 2.99 -9.83 22.42
CA LEU A 5 2.98 -8.46 22.94
C LEU A 5 2.70 -8.49 24.46
N GLY A 6 3.46 -7.70 25.24
CA GLY A 6 3.25 -7.57 26.68
C GLY A 6 1.88 -6.99 27.02
N LYS A 7 1.24 -7.51 28.07
CA LYS A 7 -0.04 -7.03 28.59
C LYS A 7 0.17 -6.18 29.84
N LEU A 8 -0.59 -5.10 29.94
CA LEU A 8 -0.65 -4.24 31.11
C LEU A 8 -1.96 -4.44 31.86
N VAL A 9 -1.86 -4.78 33.14
CA VAL A 9 -2.97 -4.86 34.08
C VAL A 9 -2.76 -3.78 35.14
N VAL A 10 -3.72 -2.87 35.30
CA VAL A 10 -3.68 -1.85 36.36
C VAL A 10 -4.84 -2.06 37.31
N LEU A 11 -4.53 -2.25 38.59
CA LEU A 11 -5.48 -2.28 39.69
C LEU A 11 -5.42 -0.95 40.42
N LYS A 12 -6.40 -0.08 40.17
CA LYS A 12 -6.52 1.23 40.81
C LYS A 12 -7.32 1.08 42.10
N LEU A 13 -6.65 1.15 43.24
CA LEU A 13 -7.30 1.15 44.55
C LEU A 13 -7.61 2.58 44.94
N GLY A 14 -8.90 2.93 44.89
CA GLY A 14 -9.43 4.23 45.24
C GLY A 14 -9.70 4.38 46.75
N PRO A 15 -10.49 5.38 47.16
CA PRO A 15 -10.79 5.64 48.57
C PRO A 15 -11.43 4.41 49.23
N GLY A 16 -11.06 4.18 50.49
CA GLY A 16 -11.49 3.04 51.30
C GLY A 16 -10.70 2.90 52.59
N SER A 17 -10.96 1.82 53.33
CA SER A 17 -10.18 1.44 54.51
C SER A 17 -10.25 -0.07 54.72
N PHE A 18 -9.32 -0.63 55.50
CA PHE A 18 -9.36 -2.05 55.85
C PHE A 18 -10.65 -2.45 56.60
N GLN A 19 -11.36 -1.52 57.23
CA GLN A 19 -12.64 -1.78 57.89
C GLN A 19 -13.86 -1.68 56.97
N GLN A 20 -13.76 -0.92 55.87
CA GLN A 20 -14.89 -0.64 54.97
C GLN A 20 -14.74 -1.30 53.59
N GLY A 21 -13.55 -1.80 53.27
CA GLY A 21 -13.18 -2.23 51.92
C GLY A 21 -12.63 -1.07 51.08
N PHE A 22 -12.20 -1.39 49.86
CA PHE A 22 -11.63 -0.43 48.92
C PHE A 22 -12.38 -0.47 47.59
N SER A 23 -12.55 0.70 46.97
CA SER A 23 -12.96 0.76 45.58
C SER A 23 -11.81 0.31 44.68
N VAL A 24 -12.11 -0.49 43.66
CA VAL A 24 -11.10 -0.99 42.71
C VAL A 24 -11.55 -0.73 41.28
N THR A 25 -10.67 -0.20 40.45
CA THR A 25 -10.87 -0.19 39.00
C THR A 25 -9.80 -1.04 38.35
N LEU A 26 -10.22 -2.12 37.69
CA LEU A 26 -9.37 -2.96 36.84
C LEU A 26 -9.28 -2.33 35.45
N GLN A 27 -8.07 -2.14 34.95
CA GLN A 27 -7.80 -1.84 33.55
C GLN A 27 -6.91 -2.94 32.95
N ILE A 28 -7.23 -3.37 31.73
CA ILE A 28 -6.42 -4.31 30.95
C ILE A 28 -6.18 -3.69 29.57
N GLY A 29 -4.95 -3.81 29.05
CA GLY A 29 -4.58 -3.37 27.71
C GLY A 29 -3.25 -3.96 27.27
N LEU A 30 -2.82 -3.61 26.07
CA LEU A 30 -1.46 -3.86 25.61
C LEU A 30 -0.51 -2.81 26.20
N GLU A 31 0.75 -3.18 26.42
CA GLU A 31 1.75 -2.22 26.88
C GLU A 31 1.92 -1.06 25.89
N GLY A 32 1.94 0.17 26.39
CA GLY A 32 2.09 1.37 25.58
C GLY A 32 0.81 1.88 24.90
N GLU A 33 -0.30 1.15 25.02
CA GLU A 33 -1.59 1.52 24.43
C GLU A 33 -2.61 1.96 25.49
N ARG A 34 -3.75 2.50 25.02
CA ARG A 34 -4.89 2.78 25.90
C ARG A 34 -5.49 1.46 26.40
N PRO A 35 -6.06 1.41 27.62
CA PRO A 35 -6.70 0.20 28.11
C PRO A 35 -7.85 -0.20 27.18
N THR A 36 -7.89 -1.48 26.81
CA THR A 36 -8.96 -2.07 26.00
C THR A 36 -10.17 -2.43 26.84
N LEU A 37 -9.98 -2.56 28.15
CA LEU A 37 -11.01 -2.86 29.13
C LEU A 37 -10.83 -1.98 30.36
N GLU A 38 -11.94 -1.49 30.88
CA GLU A 38 -12.04 -0.91 32.21
C GLU A 38 -13.25 -1.49 32.95
N LEU A 39 -13.05 -1.97 34.19
CA LEU A 39 -14.08 -2.60 35.01
C LEU A 39 -14.00 -2.10 36.46
N PRO A 40 -15.02 -1.38 36.96
CA PRO A 40 -15.12 -1.06 38.39
C PRO A 40 -15.51 -2.29 39.21
N GLY A 41 -15.02 -2.35 40.44
CA GLY A 41 -15.27 -3.40 41.42
C GLY A 41 -14.91 -2.97 42.83
N LEU A 42 -14.89 -3.92 43.75
CA LEU A 42 -14.68 -3.67 45.17
C LEU A 42 -13.76 -4.73 45.76
N LEU A 43 -12.90 -4.33 46.69
CA LEU A 43 -12.24 -5.23 47.64
C LEU A 43 -13.01 -5.21 48.95
N PRO A 44 -13.33 -6.37 49.54
CA PRO A 44 -14.11 -6.42 50.77
C PRO A 44 -13.30 -5.91 51.97
N PRO A 45 -13.97 -5.55 53.09
CA PRO A 45 -13.30 -5.28 54.37
C PRO A 45 -12.38 -6.43 54.81
N VAL A 46 -11.21 -6.07 55.35
CA VAL A 46 -10.20 -7.00 55.91
C VAL A 46 -9.43 -6.33 57.08
N SER A 47 -10.10 -6.16 58.22
CA SER A 47 -9.56 -5.36 59.34
C SER A 47 -8.33 -5.98 60.03
N ASP A 48 -8.12 -7.28 59.90
CA ASP A 48 -7.04 -8.04 60.53
C ASP A 48 -5.71 -8.03 59.74
N LEU A 49 -5.77 -7.75 58.43
CA LEU A 49 -4.62 -7.83 57.53
C LEU A 49 -3.46 -6.89 57.89
N PRO A 50 -3.70 -5.61 58.27
CA PRO A 50 -2.63 -4.73 58.75
C PRO A 50 -1.89 -5.29 59.97
N GLY A 51 -2.63 -5.93 60.89
CA GLY A 51 -2.06 -6.55 62.09
C GLY A 51 -1.19 -7.76 61.76
N LEU A 52 -1.63 -8.60 60.82
CA LEU A 52 -0.84 -9.75 60.34
C LEU A 52 0.45 -9.31 59.65
N TYR A 53 0.39 -8.27 58.82
CA TYR A 53 1.57 -7.69 58.21
C TYR A 53 2.54 -7.15 59.27
N GLN A 54 2.04 -6.44 60.28
CA GLN A 54 2.88 -5.95 61.38
C GLN A 54 3.53 -7.09 62.17
N GLN A 55 2.81 -8.19 62.41
CA GLN A 55 3.36 -9.38 63.09
C GLN A 55 4.52 -9.99 62.30
N TRP A 56 4.34 -10.19 60.98
CA TRP A 56 5.40 -10.66 60.10
C TRP A 56 6.60 -9.69 60.08
N GLN A 57 6.34 -8.38 59.92
CA GLN A 57 7.39 -7.36 59.88
C GLN A 57 8.21 -7.36 61.18
N MET A 58 7.56 -7.50 62.34
CA MET A 58 8.24 -7.60 63.63
C MET A 58 9.07 -8.88 63.72
N ALA A 59 8.53 -10.03 63.32
CA ALA A 59 9.26 -11.30 63.31
C ALA A 59 10.50 -11.25 62.40
N TYR A 60 10.35 -10.70 61.19
CA TYR A 60 11.43 -10.51 60.24
C TYR A 60 12.53 -9.60 60.79
N ARG A 61 12.18 -8.43 61.35
CA ARG A 61 13.15 -7.49 61.94
C ARG A 61 13.83 -8.05 63.20
N GLN A 62 13.17 -8.95 63.93
CA GLN A 62 13.75 -9.63 65.10
C GLN A 62 14.81 -10.66 64.75
N LEU A 63 14.91 -11.10 63.48
CA LEU A 63 16.01 -11.95 63.02
C LEU A 63 17.37 -11.25 63.13
N ARG A 64 17.39 -9.91 63.22
CA ARG A 64 18.57 -9.02 63.31
C ARG A 64 19.71 -9.46 62.40
N LEU A 65 19.35 -9.78 61.17
CA LEU A 65 20.31 -10.11 60.12
C LEU A 65 21.16 -8.86 59.82
N PRO A 66 22.47 -9.00 59.55
CA PRO A 66 23.31 -7.89 59.13
C PRO A 66 22.72 -7.29 57.85
N SER A 67 22.08 -6.13 58.01
CA SER A 67 21.30 -5.45 56.99
C SER A 67 21.88 -4.07 56.76
N ARG A 68 21.51 -3.45 55.64
CA ARG A 68 21.95 -2.09 55.29
C ARG A 68 21.29 -0.98 56.15
N LEU A 69 20.83 -1.30 57.36
CA LEU A 69 20.38 -0.39 58.40
C LEU A 69 21.57 0.03 59.28
N GLU A 70 21.50 1.20 59.92
CA GLU A 70 22.56 1.77 60.78
C GLU A 70 23.25 0.71 61.66
N ALA A 71 24.59 0.74 61.67
CA ALA A 71 25.45 -0.26 62.26
C ALA A 71 25.10 -0.57 63.74
N GLN A 72 24.73 -1.81 64.03
CA GLN A 72 24.72 -2.36 65.38
C GLN A 72 25.57 -3.64 65.46
N PRO A 73 26.30 -3.88 66.56
CA PRO A 73 27.17 -5.03 66.68
C PRO A 73 26.46 -6.31 67.15
N ASP A 74 26.89 -7.42 66.57
CA ASP A 74 26.83 -8.84 66.97
C ASP A 74 25.47 -9.52 67.24
N MET A 75 25.19 -10.59 66.48
CA MET A 75 24.07 -11.53 66.68
C MET A 75 24.46 -13.00 66.49
N VAL A 76 23.88 -13.84 67.35
CA VAL A 76 23.63 -15.27 67.13
C VAL A 76 22.15 -15.40 66.74
N THR A 77 21.83 -16.11 65.66
CA THR A 77 20.45 -16.41 65.24
C THR A 77 19.90 -17.63 66.00
N ASN A 78 18.76 -17.47 66.69
CA ASN A 78 18.08 -18.57 67.37
C ASN A 78 17.07 -19.25 66.41
N VAL A 79 17.02 -20.59 66.40
CA VAL A 79 16.16 -21.38 65.48
C VAL A 79 14.66 -21.08 65.67
N SER A 80 14.24 -20.68 66.88
CA SER A 80 12.84 -20.33 67.17
C SER A 80 12.34 -19.12 66.36
N TRP A 81 13.19 -18.09 66.16
CA TRP A 81 12.78 -16.86 65.48
C TRP A 81 12.59 -17.04 63.97
N VAL A 82 13.35 -17.96 63.36
CA VAL A 82 13.17 -18.33 61.95
C VAL A 82 11.83 -19.03 61.75
N GLY A 83 11.42 -19.90 62.69
CA GLY A 83 10.10 -20.54 62.69
C GLY A 83 8.98 -19.51 62.84
N ASP A 84 9.07 -18.60 63.81
CA ASP A 84 8.07 -17.54 64.02
C ASP A 84 7.88 -16.64 62.78
N CYS A 85 8.97 -16.34 62.06
CA CYS A 85 8.93 -15.58 60.82
C CYS A 85 8.23 -16.35 59.69
N HIS A 86 8.46 -17.66 59.57
CA HIS A 86 7.77 -18.51 58.59
C HIS A 86 6.28 -18.62 58.90
N ASP A 87 5.92 -18.92 60.16
CA ASP A 87 4.53 -19.07 60.59
C ASP A 87 3.72 -17.78 60.36
N SER A 88 4.31 -16.63 60.67
CA SER A 88 3.66 -15.33 60.43
C SER A 88 3.57 -14.98 58.93
N ALA A 89 4.57 -15.37 58.13
CA ALA A 89 4.53 -15.22 56.68
C ALA A 89 3.42 -16.08 56.04
N GLU A 90 3.30 -17.35 56.44
CA GLU A 90 2.27 -18.27 55.95
C GLU A 90 0.87 -17.74 56.26
N ARG A 91 0.61 -17.33 57.52
CA ARG A 91 -0.67 -16.71 57.91
C ARG A 91 -1.02 -15.48 57.10
N LEU A 92 -0.03 -14.62 56.81
CA LEU A 92 -0.25 -13.43 56.00
C LEU A 92 -0.58 -13.80 54.55
N CYS A 93 0.17 -14.75 53.96
CA CYS A 93 -0.05 -15.24 52.60
C CYS A 93 -1.46 -15.85 52.44
N ASP A 94 -1.83 -16.77 53.34
CA ASP A 94 -3.14 -17.40 53.36
C ASP A 94 -4.26 -16.37 53.47
N ARG A 95 -4.05 -15.35 54.32
CA ARG A 95 -5.05 -14.30 54.51
C ARG A 95 -5.22 -13.42 53.27
N ILE A 96 -4.12 -13.07 52.59
CA ILE A 96 -4.16 -12.32 51.32
C ILE A 96 -4.93 -13.11 50.27
N ASN A 97 -4.63 -14.40 50.09
CA ASN A 97 -5.31 -15.22 49.09
C ASN A 97 -6.80 -15.41 49.43
N THR A 98 -7.14 -15.64 50.70
CA THR A 98 -8.53 -15.70 51.16
C THR A 98 -9.29 -14.38 50.93
N TRP A 99 -8.61 -13.24 51.10
CA TRP A 99 -9.17 -11.92 50.85
C TRP A 99 -9.42 -11.68 49.35
N LEU A 100 -8.47 -12.05 48.50
CA LEU A 100 -8.55 -11.90 47.05
C LEU A 100 -9.42 -12.97 46.37
N SER A 101 -9.79 -14.04 47.06
CA SER A 101 -10.77 -15.03 46.59
C SER A 101 -12.21 -14.71 46.99
N HIS A 102 -12.45 -13.60 47.70
CA HIS A 102 -13.77 -13.26 48.21
C HIS A 102 -14.77 -12.98 47.07
N PRO A 103 -16.06 -13.39 47.18
CA PRO A 103 -17.06 -13.22 46.12
C PRO A 103 -17.21 -11.79 45.60
N ILE A 104 -17.00 -10.78 46.45
CA ILE A 104 -17.05 -9.36 46.08
C ILE A 104 -15.95 -8.98 45.07
N PHE A 105 -14.75 -9.58 45.17
CA PHE A 105 -13.64 -9.33 44.24
C PHE A 105 -13.66 -10.29 43.03
N GLN A 106 -14.46 -11.35 43.09
CA GLN A 106 -14.55 -12.38 42.05
C GLN A 106 -14.80 -11.83 40.63
N PRO A 107 -15.61 -10.79 40.39
CA PRO A 107 -15.77 -10.23 39.04
C PRO A 107 -14.46 -9.74 38.42
N ILE A 108 -13.57 -9.13 39.22
CA ILE A 108 -12.24 -8.69 38.77
C ILE A 108 -11.38 -9.91 38.45
N SER A 109 -11.32 -10.89 39.36
CA SER A 109 -10.55 -12.12 39.16
C SER A 109 -11.00 -12.91 37.94
N ASN A 110 -12.32 -13.09 37.74
CA ASN A 110 -12.86 -13.76 36.56
C ASN A 110 -12.48 -13.02 35.28
N LYS A 111 -12.51 -11.68 35.31
CA LYS A 111 -12.18 -10.90 34.12
C LYS A 111 -10.70 -10.97 33.75
N LEU A 112 -9.81 -11.04 34.74
CA LEU A 112 -8.40 -11.35 34.53
C LEU A 112 -8.23 -12.72 33.86
N LEU A 113 -8.95 -13.74 34.32
CA LEU A 113 -8.90 -15.09 33.74
C LEU A 113 -9.43 -15.14 32.30
N GLU A 114 -10.46 -14.36 31.96
CA GLU A 114 -11.02 -14.28 30.62
C GLU A 114 -10.07 -13.61 29.61
N GLN A 115 -9.30 -12.61 30.07
CA GLN A 115 -8.53 -11.73 29.18
C GLN A 115 -7.05 -12.12 29.09
N LEU A 116 -6.54 -12.96 29.99
CA LEU A 116 -5.11 -13.27 30.12
C LEU A 116 -4.85 -14.76 29.92
N SER A 117 -3.78 -15.09 29.19
CA SER A 117 -3.24 -16.43 28.99
C SER A 117 -2.00 -16.67 29.87
N PRO A 118 -1.77 -17.89 30.40
CA PRO A 118 -0.56 -18.22 31.17
C PRO A 118 0.77 -17.96 30.44
N THR A 119 0.75 -17.87 29.11
CA THR A 119 1.93 -17.58 28.26
C THR A 119 2.16 -16.09 28.03
N ASP A 120 1.26 -15.22 28.49
CA ASP A 120 1.40 -13.78 28.28
C ASP A 120 2.49 -13.23 29.22
N ILE A 121 3.29 -12.30 28.71
CA ILE A 121 4.14 -11.44 29.55
C ILE A 121 3.25 -10.34 30.12
N ILE A 122 3.09 -10.30 31.46
CA ILE A 122 2.09 -9.44 32.10
C ILE A 122 2.77 -8.52 33.11
N ARG A 123 2.52 -7.22 32.99
CA ARG A 123 2.85 -6.26 34.04
C ARG A 123 1.61 -5.95 34.85
N VAL A 124 1.62 -6.32 36.13
CA VAL A 124 0.54 -6.02 37.07
C VAL A 124 0.93 -4.83 37.92
N VAL A 125 0.12 -3.78 37.86
CA VAL A 125 0.41 -2.50 38.51
C VAL A 125 -0.63 -2.22 39.56
N LEU A 126 -0.18 -2.08 40.79
CA LEU A 126 -1.02 -1.62 41.89
C LEU A 126 -0.89 -0.10 42.03
N GLN A 127 -1.95 0.62 41.72
CA GLN A 127 -2.02 2.07 41.88
C GLN A 127 -2.80 2.40 43.15
N THR A 128 -2.13 2.94 44.18
CA THR A 128 -2.76 3.25 45.48
C THR A 128 -1.98 4.32 46.24
N GLU A 129 -2.64 5.12 47.09
CA GLU A 129 -2.00 6.03 48.07
C GLU A 129 -1.81 5.39 49.44
N ASP A 130 -2.42 4.23 49.70
CA ASP A 130 -2.38 3.62 51.03
C ASP A 130 -1.00 2.98 51.30
N PRO A 131 -0.31 3.40 52.38
CA PRO A 131 1.06 2.95 52.66
C PRO A 131 1.13 1.47 53.08
N ILE A 132 0.06 0.92 53.66
CA ILE A 132 0.01 -0.48 54.06
C ILE A 132 -0.23 -1.35 52.82
N LEU A 133 -1.14 -0.96 51.94
CA LEU A 133 -1.39 -1.68 50.68
C LEU A 133 -0.13 -1.76 49.81
N ARG A 134 0.72 -0.73 49.77
CA ARG A 134 2.02 -0.76 49.05
C ARG A 134 3.00 -1.78 49.61
N ARG A 135 2.93 -2.03 50.92
CA ARG A 135 3.83 -2.92 51.67
C ARG A 135 3.45 -4.39 51.62
N LEU A 136 2.20 -4.71 51.34
CA LEU A 136 1.73 -6.09 51.29
C LEU A 136 2.47 -6.90 50.21
N PRO A 137 2.74 -8.20 50.45
CA PRO A 137 3.40 -9.07 49.49
C PRO A 137 2.42 -9.54 48.39
N TRP A 138 1.89 -8.63 47.58
CA TRP A 138 0.91 -8.94 46.52
C TRP A 138 1.37 -9.99 45.51
N HIS A 139 2.68 -10.16 45.33
CA HIS A 139 3.27 -11.21 44.50
C HIS A 139 2.97 -12.64 45.00
N GLN A 140 2.54 -12.78 46.26
CA GLN A 140 2.06 -14.04 46.85
C GLN A 140 0.60 -14.37 46.50
N TRP A 141 -0.08 -13.48 45.75
CA TRP A 141 -1.39 -13.80 45.20
C TRP A 141 -1.29 -14.97 44.21
N ASP A 142 -2.15 -15.97 44.36
CA ASP A 142 -2.22 -17.19 43.52
C ASP A 142 -2.26 -16.90 42.01
N PHE A 143 -2.71 -15.71 41.62
CA PHE A 143 -2.60 -15.20 40.26
C PHE A 143 -1.17 -15.36 39.69
N PHE A 144 -0.13 -15.00 40.44
CA PHE A 144 1.26 -15.02 39.93
C PHE A 144 1.83 -16.44 39.79
N GLN A 145 1.22 -17.45 40.43
CA GLN A 145 1.51 -18.85 40.19
C GLN A 145 0.89 -19.33 38.88
N ARG A 146 -0.34 -18.88 38.58
CA ARG A 146 -1.05 -19.21 37.34
C ARG A 146 -0.46 -18.51 36.12
N TYR A 147 0.10 -17.32 36.30
CA TYR A 147 0.73 -16.52 35.26
C TYR A 147 2.23 -16.36 35.56
N PRO A 148 3.07 -17.33 35.15
CA PRO A 148 4.50 -17.36 35.50
C PRO A 148 5.33 -16.24 34.86
N GLN A 149 4.79 -15.53 33.87
CA GLN A 149 5.42 -14.36 33.24
C GLN A 149 4.78 -13.03 33.68
N ALA A 150 4.05 -13.03 34.80
CA ALA A 150 3.48 -11.83 35.39
C ALA A 150 4.40 -11.22 36.46
N GLU A 151 4.66 -9.92 36.48
CA GLU A 151 5.38 -9.29 37.59
C GLU A 151 4.66 -8.05 38.11
N LEU A 152 4.76 -7.85 39.42
CA LEU A 152 4.11 -6.78 40.16
C LEU A 152 4.98 -5.52 40.20
N ALA A 153 4.36 -4.36 40.02
CA ALA A 153 4.90 -3.07 40.41
C ALA A 153 3.87 -2.17 41.11
N LEU A 154 4.37 -1.15 41.78
CA LEU A 154 3.61 -0.09 42.42
C LEU A 154 3.59 1.16 41.54
N SER A 155 2.51 1.94 41.60
CA SER A 155 2.45 3.27 40.98
C SER A 155 1.78 4.26 41.93
N ALA A 156 2.30 5.48 41.95
CA ALA A 156 1.61 6.60 42.57
C ALA A 156 0.33 6.94 41.76
N PRO A 157 -0.72 7.49 42.41
CA PRO A 157 -1.92 7.91 41.69
C PRO A 157 -1.71 9.11 40.77
N PHE A 158 -0.88 10.06 41.20
CA PHE A 158 -0.44 11.16 40.39
C PHE A 158 0.87 10.80 39.67
N TYR A 159 0.89 10.93 38.36
CA TYR A 159 2.07 10.73 37.54
C TYR A 159 1.96 11.56 36.25
N GLN A 160 3.09 11.92 35.67
CA GLN A 160 3.14 12.66 34.41
C GLN A 160 4.29 12.15 33.54
N GLN A 161 4.09 12.19 32.23
CA GLN A 161 5.16 11.88 31.28
C GLN A 161 6.24 12.96 31.33
N VAL A 162 7.50 12.52 31.35
CA VAL A 162 8.68 13.38 31.25
C VAL A 162 9.31 13.12 29.88
N ASN A 163 9.40 14.16 29.07
CA ASN A 163 10.07 14.10 27.78
C ASN A 163 11.57 14.33 28.00
N ALA A 164 12.34 13.24 28.02
CA ALA A 164 13.79 13.29 28.06
C ALA A 164 14.37 13.12 26.64
N PRO A 165 15.48 13.80 26.29
CA PRO A 165 16.17 13.58 25.04
C PRO A 165 16.73 12.16 24.99
N GLN A 166 16.58 11.48 23.84
CA GLN A 166 17.17 10.17 23.62
C GLN A 166 18.68 10.33 23.39
N THR A 167 19.49 9.79 24.29
CA THR A 167 20.94 9.75 24.20
C THR A 167 21.37 8.58 23.30
N LEU A 168 21.95 8.90 22.14
CA LEU A 168 22.58 7.92 21.24
C LEU A 168 23.98 7.57 21.77
N SER A 169 24.04 6.89 22.91
CA SER A 169 25.30 6.36 23.47
C SER A 169 25.57 4.97 22.90
N GLN A 170 26.81 4.49 22.85
CA GLN A 170 27.13 3.07 22.55
C GLN A 170 27.27 2.22 23.83
N THR A 171 27.13 2.86 24.99
CA THR A 171 27.30 2.28 26.31
C THR A 171 26.20 2.77 27.25
N VAL A 172 25.72 1.91 28.15
CA VAL A 172 24.81 2.33 29.22
C VAL A 172 25.60 3.12 30.25
N ARG A 173 25.24 4.39 30.46
CA ARG A 173 25.90 5.27 31.45
C ARG A 173 25.29 5.04 32.82
N ILE A 174 26.08 4.51 33.75
CA ILE A 174 25.65 4.21 35.11
C ILE A 174 26.40 5.13 36.08
N LEU A 175 25.65 5.92 36.85
CA LEU A 175 26.18 6.62 38.02
C LEU A 175 25.97 5.74 39.25
N ALA A 176 27.05 5.17 39.78
CA ALA A 176 27.02 4.31 40.95
C ALA A 176 27.56 5.04 42.18
N ILE A 177 26.73 5.15 43.21
CA ILE A 177 27.04 5.80 44.48
C ILE A 177 27.16 4.72 45.55
N LEU A 178 28.39 4.51 46.03
CA LEU A 178 28.67 3.67 47.19
C LEU A 178 28.78 4.57 48.40
N GLY A 179 27.78 4.49 49.28
CA GLY A 179 27.64 5.33 50.47
C GLY A 179 28.57 4.91 51.61
N ASP A 180 28.09 5.11 52.83
CA ASP A 180 28.78 4.60 54.02
C ASP A 180 28.87 3.06 54.00
N ALA A 181 30.10 2.54 54.11
CA ALA A 181 30.41 1.12 54.06
C ALA A 181 30.50 0.46 55.45
N THR A 182 30.16 1.18 56.52
CA THR A 182 30.30 0.69 57.91
C THR A 182 29.53 -0.61 58.14
N GLY A 183 30.23 -1.75 58.13
CA GLY A 183 29.63 -3.07 58.32
C GLY A 183 28.98 -3.69 57.06
N LEU A 184 29.24 -3.13 55.87
CA LEU A 184 28.73 -3.60 54.57
C LEU A 184 29.87 -3.95 53.61
N ASP A 185 29.67 -4.97 52.76
CA ASP A 185 30.58 -5.29 51.66
C ASP A 185 30.12 -4.62 50.36
N LEU A 186 30.48 -3.34 50.21
CA LEU A 186 30.19 -2.57 48.99
C LEU A 186 31.16 -2.91 47.83
N GLU A 187 32.24 -3.65 48.07
CA GLU A 187 33.17 -4.07 47.02
C GLU A 187 32.57 -5.18 46.14
N THR A 188 31.69 -6.01 46.70
CA THR A 188 30.87 -6.93 45.90
C THR A 188 29.93 -6.18 44.95
N ASP A 189 29.20 -5.15 45.42
CA ASP A 189 28.35 -4.31 44.54
C ASP A 189 29.19 -3.67 43.42
N ARG A 190 30.36 -3.12 43.78
CA ARG A 190 31.32 -2.53 42.84
C ARG A 190 31.74 -3.52 41.75
N THR A 191 32.14 -4.73 42.16
CA THR A 191 32.63 -5.78 41.25
C THR A 191 31.52 -6.23 40.28
N LEU A 192 30.28 -6.35 40.78
CA LEU A 192 29.14 -6.70 39.93
C LEU A 192 28.88 -5.65 38.84
N LEU A 193 28.96 -4.36 39.18
CA LEU A 193 28.77 -3.26 38.23
C LEU A 193 29.92 -3.15 37.22
N GLN A 194 31.18 -3.34 37.65
CA GLN A 194 32.35 -3.26 36.78
C GLN A 194 32.40 -4.38 35.74
N ASN A 195 31.83 -5.54 36.05
CA ASN A 195 31.79 -6.70 35.15
C ASN A 195 30.66 -6.63 34.10
N LEU A 196 29.86 -5.57 34.10
CA LEU A 196 28.79 -5.39 33.12
C LEU A 196 29.33 -5.09 31.71
N PRO A 197 28.88 -5.81 30.68
CA PRO A 197 29.29 -5.53 29.32
C PRO A 197 28.60 -4.27 28.78
N GLY A 198 29.34 -3.45 28.03
CA GLY A 198 28.77 -2.29 27.32
C GLY A 198 28.32 -1.16 28.26
N VAL A 199 28.97 -0.98 29.41
CA VAL A 199 28.65 0.06 30.40
C VAL A 199 29.75 1.10 30.48
N ASP A 200 29.36 2.37 30.56
CA ASP A 200 30.20 3.48 31.01
C ASP A 200 29.88 3.75 32.49
N LEU A 201 30.69 3.20 33.39
CA LEU A 201 30.46 3.23 34.83
C LEU A 201 31.23 4.38 35.47
N SER A 202 30.49 5.34 36.05
CA SER A 202 31.05 6.37 36.93
C SER A 202 30.77 6.02 38.39
N LEU A 203 31.84 5.72 39.13
CA LEU A 203 31.77 5.25 40.51
C LEU A 203 32.14 6.38 41.48
N LEU A 204 31.23 6.70 42.41
CA LEU A 204 31.45 7.61 43.52
C LEU A 204 31.47 6.82 44.83
N ILE A 205 32.63 6.79 45.50
CA ILE A 205 32.83 6.10 46.78
C ILE A 205 32.86 7.16 47.87
N GLY A 206 31.90 7.12 48.80
CA GLY A 206 31.84 8.06 49.91
C GLY A 206 31.76 9.54 49.50
N PRO A 207 31.03 9.95 48.44
CA PRO A 207 31.10 11.33 47.96
C PRO A 207 30.56 12.34 48.99
N ASP A 208 31.00 13.59 48.90
CA ASP A 208 30.32 14.70 49.57
C ASP A 208 29.12 15.18 48.74
N ARG A 209 28.23 15.98 49.36
CA ARG A 209 27.05 16.55 48.70
C ARG A 209 27.39 17.34 47.43
N ALA A 210 28.47 18.11 47.44
CA ALA A 210 28.84 18.96 46.32
C ALA A 210 29.24 18.12 45.09
N THR A 211 30.00 17.05 45.33
CA THR A 211 30.44 16.09 44.32
C THR A 211 29.23 15.36 43.74
N LEU A 212 28.35 14.81 44.58
CA LEU A 212 27.15 14.14 44.10
C LEU A 212 26.28 15.08 43.25
N ASN A 213 26.05 16.30 43.72
CA ASN A 213 25.29 17.29 42.97
C ASN A 213 25.95 17.57 41.62
N HIS A 214 27.28 17.75 41.56
CA HIS A 214 27.97 17.98 40.28
C HIS A 214 27.72 16.88 39.24
N TYR A 215 27.83 15.60 39.64
CA TYR A 215 27.62 14.47 38.73
C TYR A 215 26.16 14.35 38.27
N LEU A 216 25.19 14.61 39.15
CA LEU A 216 23.77 14.58 38.78
C LEU A 216 23.38 15.67 37.75
N TRP A 217 24.19 16.72 37.61
CA TRP A 217 24.00 17.80 36.64
C TRP A 217 24.72 17.58 35.30
N ASP A 218 25.34 16.41 35.08
CA ASP A 218 26.02 16.08 33.83
C ASP A 218 25.10 16.31 32.61
N GLN A 219 25.61 17.06 31.63
CA GLN A 219 24.89 17.39 30.40
C GLN A 219 24.66 16.16 29.51
N GLN A 220 25.51 15.15 29.61
CA GLN A 220 25.36 13.89 28.89
C GLN A 220 24.28 12.97 29.53
N GLY A 221 23.75 13.34 30.71
CA GLY A 221 22.70 12.57 31.40
C GLY A 221 23.19 11.26 32.03
N TRP A 222 22.28 10.47 32.58
CA TRP A 222 22.58 9.13 33.12
C TRP A 222 21.47 8.19 32.70
N ASP A 223 21.76 6.94 32.39
CA ASP A 223 20.73 5.95 32.05
C ASP A 223 20.22 5.25 33.32
N ILE A 224 21.16 4.89 34.20
CA ILE A 224 20.89 4.23 35.48
C ILE A 224 21.60 4.98 36.61
N LEU A 225 20.85 5.26 37.68
CA LEU A 225 21.37 5.71 38.97
C LEU A 225 21.36 4.51 39.92
N PHE A 226 22.51 4.16 40.47
CA PHE A 226 22.65 3.09 41.48
C PHE A 226 23.10 3.67 42.81
N PHE A 227 22.46 3.25 43.90
CA PHE A 227 22.88 3.56 45.26
C PHE A 227 22.97 2.28 46.10
N ALA A 228 24.09 2.12 46.81
CA ALA A 228 24.31 1.08 47.81
C ALA A 228 24.94 1.68 49.06
N GLY A 229 24.37 1.40 50.22
CA GLY A 229 24.84 1.91 51.51
C GLY A 229 23.70 2.01 52.52
N HIS A 230 23.97 2.66 53.64
CA HIS A 230 22.96 2.87 54.67
C HIS A 230 21.87 3.86 54.23
N SER A 231 20.61 3.49 54.47
CA SER A 231 19.47 4.38 54.37
C SER A 231 18.51 4.16 55.52
N GLY A 232 17.97 5.21 56.12
CA GLY A 232 17.05 5.10 57.25
C GLY A 232 16.44 6.42 57.71
N GLY A 233 15.27 6.34 58.33
CA GLY A 233 14.47 7.48 58.76
C GLY A 233 12.99 7.28 58.40
N ASN A 234 12.11 8.17 58.84
CA ASN A 234 10.71 8.21 58.34
C ASN A 234 10.60 8.96 57.00
N VAL A 235 11.68 9.62 56.57
CA VAL A 235 11.81 10.40 55.34
C VAL A 235 13.05 9.84 54.66
N GLY A 236 12.98 9.50 53.37
CA GLY A 236 14.00 8.72 52.68
C GLY A 236 15.36 9.40 52.71
N LYS A 237 16.23 8.97 53.64
CA LYS A 237 17.57 9.52 53.87
C LYS A 237 18.62 8.51 53.47
N ILE A 238 19.58 8.92 52.65
CA ILE A 238 20.72 8.13 52.19
C ILE A 238 22.01 8.65 52.81
N SER A 239 22.82 7.76 53.40
CA SER A 239 24.14 8.10 53.95
C SER A 239 25.19 8.04 52.85
N LEU A 240 25.74 9.20 52.47
CA LEU A 240 26.75 9.28 51.44
C LEU A 240 28.12 8.84 51.95
N ASN A 241 28.43 9.12 53.22
CA ASN A 241 29.65 8.72 53.91
C ASN A 241 29.41 8.72 55.43
N SER A 242 30.44 8.45 56.23
CA SER A 242 30.32 8.36 57.70
C SER A 242 29.98 9.69 58.40
N GLN A 243 30.01 10.82 57.70
CA GLN A 243 29.78 12.17 58.26
C GLN A 243 28.56 12.87 57.65
N GLU A 244 28.14 12.49 56.45
CA GLU A 244 27.10 13.17 55.68
C GLU A 244 26.01 12.21 55.20
N SER A 245 24.76 12.63 55.40
CA SER A 245 23.57 11.96 54.89
C SER A 245 22.62 13.00 54.30
N LEU A 246 21.94 12.65 53.21
CA LEU A 246 21.03 13.54 52.49
C LEU A 246 19.63 12.94 52.37
N THR A 247 18.62 13.80 52.32
CA THR A 247 17.26 13.43 51.94
C THR A 247 17.05 13.60 50.43
N ILE A 248 16.07 12.91 49.85
CA ILE A 248 15.70 13.09 48.44
C ILE A 248 15.26 14.53 48.13
N SER A 249 14.58 15.18 49.09
CA SER A 249 14.18 16.59 48.98
C SER A 249 15.37 17.52 48.77
N GLU A 250 16.52 17.23 49.38
CA GLU A 250 17.75 18.02 49.20
C GLU A 250 18.42 17.80 47.83
N LEU A 251 18.13 16.67 47.18
CA LEU A 251 18.59 16.34 45.83
C LEU A 251 17.57 16.63 44.74
N LYS A 252 16.38 17.17 45.10
CA LYS A 252 15.23 17.37 44.20
C LYS A 252 15.62 17.95 42.85
N TYR A 253 16.31 19.10 42.83
CA TYR A 253 16.65 19.78 41.58
C TYR A 253 17.65 19.00 40.74
N ALA A 254 18.65 18.39 41.37
CA ALA A 254 19.69 17.62 40.68
C ALA A 254 19.09 16.35 40.06
N LEU A 255 18.25 15.63 40.82
CA LEU A 255 17.55 14.44 40.33
C LEU A 255 16.49 14.79 39.26
N THR A 256 15.71 15.87 39.44
CA THR A 256 14.82 16.35 38.37
C THR A 256 15.59 16.65 37.10
N LYS A 257 16.80 17.24 37.21
CA LYS A 257 17.65 17.50 36.06
C LYS A 257 18.15 16.20 35.43
N ALA A 258 18.60 15.23 36.22
CA ALA A 258 19.02 13.93 35.74
C ALA A 258 17.90 13.21 34.96
N VAL A 259 16.66 13.24 35.47
CA VAL A 259 15.47 12.69 34.77
C VAL A 259 15.22 13.41 33.45
N GLN A 260 15.28 14.75 33.44
CA GLN A 260 15.16 15.53 32.20
C GLN A 260 16.27 15.25 31.18
N GLN A 261 17.40 14.68 31.61
CA GLN A 261 18.53 14.34 30.75
C GLN A 261 18.61 12.85 30.41
N GLY A 262 17.60 12.04 30.76
CA GLY A 262 17.51 10.65 30.32
C GLY A 262 17.52 9.58 31.41
N LEU A 263 17.55 9.95 32.71
CA LEU A 263 17.52 8.96 33.80
C LEU A 263 16.28 8.09 33.73
N ALA A 264 16.49 6.81 33.40
CA ALA A 264 15.44 5.83 33.13
C ALA A 264 15.20 4.89 34.31
N ILE A 265 16.26 4.49 35.00
CA ILE A 265 16.19 3.56 36.14
C ILE A 265 16.94 4.14 37.35
N ALA A 266 16.30 4.14 38.51
CA ALA A 266 16.98 4.38 39.78
C ALA A 266 16.90 3.14 40.68
N LEU A 267 18.04 2.57 41.02
CA LEU A 267 18.18 1.34 41.79
C LEU A 267 18.75 1.67 43.17
N PHE A 268 17.92 1.54 44.21
CA PHE A 268 18.31 1.77 45.59
C PHE A 268 18.42 0.44 46.33
N ASN A 269 19.64 -0.07 46.37
CA ASN A 269 19.97 -1.32 47.05
C ASN A 269 20.24 -1.05 48.54
N SER A 270 19.23 -0.52 49.26
CA SER A 270 19.32 -0.07 50.65
C SER A 270 18.02 -0.34 51.44
N CYS A 271 18.00 -0.02 52.74
CA CYS A 271 17.02 -0.54 53.70
C CYS A 271 15.68 0.20 53.87
N ASP A 272 15.51 1.42 53.36
CA ASP A 272 14.23 2.15 53.43
C ASP A 272 13.75 2.52 52.02
N GLY A 273 13.37 1.49 51.27
CA GLY A 273 13.08 1.64 49.85
C GLY A 273 11.73 2.29 49.53
N LEU A 274 10.68 2.03 50.34
CA LEU A 274 9.34 2.53 50.05
C LEU A 274 9.13 4.00 50.45
N GLY A 275 9.68 4.45 51.59
CA GLY A 275 9.67 5.87 51.95
C GLY A 275 10.46 6.70 50.93
N LEU A 276 11.59 6.15 50.46
CA LEU A 276 12.38 6.74 49.39
C LEU A 276 11.63 6.76 48.05
N ALA A 277 10.94 5.68 47.68
CA ALA A 277 10.16 5.62 46.44
C ALA A 277 8.99 6.61 46.42
N GLU A 278 8.42 6.94 47.58
CA GLU A 278 7.42 8.01 47.73
C GLU A 278 8.02 9.37 47.40
N ASP A 279 9.13 9.72 48.06
CA ASP A 279 9.82 11.00 47.82
C ASP A 279 10.33 11.12 46.36
N LEU A 280 10.69 9.99 45.73
CA LEU A 280 11.15 9.93 44.35
C LEU A 280 10.03 9.92 43.31
N ALA A 281 8.81 9.49 43.67
CA ALA A 281 7.67 9.44 42.75
C ALA A 281 7.30 10.85 42.25
N ASP A 282 7.43 11.87 43.11
CA ASP A 282 7.26 13.29 42.78
C ASP A 282 8.27 13.81 41.75
N LEU A 283 9.40 13.11 41.58
CA LEU A 283 10.40 13.45 40.56
C LEU A 283 10.11 12.79 39.21
N HIS A 284 9.07 11.97 39.13
CA HIS A 284 8.61 11.30 37.92
C HIS A 284 9.67 10.40 37.25
N ILE A 285 10.60 9.85 38.03
CA ILE A 285 11.57 8.85 37.56
C ILE A 285 10.80 7.68 36.92
N PRO A 286 11.15 7.23 35.70
CA PRO A 286 10.38 6.22 35.00
C PRO A 286 10.24 4.89 35.76
N GLN A 287 11.37 4.34 36.24
CA GLN A 287 11.41 3.10 36.99
C GLN A 287 12.33 3.26 38.21
N ILE A 288 11.85 2.82 39.36
CA ILE A 288 12.58 2.83 40.63
C ILE A 288 12.53 1.43 41.21
N LEU A 289 13.70 0.84 41.47
CA LEU A 289 13.80 -0.48 42.10
C LEU A 289 14.29 -0.28 43.53
N VAL A 290 13.46 -0.72 44.48
CA VAL A 290 13.66 -0.48 45.91
C VAL A 290 13.32 -1.74 46.72
N MET A 291 13.59 -1.71 48.03
CA MET A 291 13.25 -2.78 48.96
C MET A 291 12.06 -2.40 49.85
N ARG A 292 11.09 -3.29 49.99
CA ARG A 292 9.91 -3.10 50.86
C ARG A 292 10.28 -2.97 52.33
N GLU A 293 11.27 -3.72 52.73
CA GLU A 293 11.78 -3.84 54.10
C GLU A 293 13.30 -3.89 54.08
N PRO A 294 13.96 -3.72 55.24
CA PRO A 294 15.40 -3.80 55.35
C PRO A 294 15.99 -5.08 54.75
N ILE A 295 16.94 -4.92 53.84
CA ILE A 295 17.56 -6.03 53.12
C ILE A 295 18.92 -6.43 53.74
N PRO A 296 19.17 -7.72 54.00
CA PRO A 296 20.48 -8.25 54.36
C PRO A 296 21.49 -8.09 53.23
N ASP A 297 22.76 -7.84 53.56
CA ASP A 297 23.77 -7.49 52.55
C ASP A 297 23.97 -8.60 51.50
N ARG A 298 24.03 -9.86 51.95
CA ARG A 298 24.13 -11.03 51.06
C ARG A 298 22.92 -11.17 50.12
N VAL A 299 21.72 -10.86 50.60
CA VAL A 299 20.48 -10.90 49.80
C VAL A 299 20.51 -9.78 48.76
N ALA A 300 20.95 -8.58 49.15
CA ALA A 300 21.14 -7.43 48.27
C ALA A 300 22.13 -7.74 47.12
N HIS A 301 23.26 -8.39 47.41
CA HIS A 301 24.21 -8.81 46.38
C HIS A 301 23.65 -9.87 45.43
N GLN A 302 22.96 -10.87 45.97
CA GLN A 302 22.38 -11.94 45.13
C GLN A 302 21.28 -11.43 44.22
N PHE A 303 20.43 -10.55 44.74
CA PHE A 303 19.41 -9.88 43.93
C PHE A 303 20.06 -9.03 42.84
N LEU A 304 21.02 -8.17 43.20
CA LEU A 304 21.74 -7.32 42.26
C LEU A 304 22.40 -8.13 41.15
N LYS A 305 23.10 -9.21 41.51
CA LYS A 305 23.74 -10.12 40.56
C LYS A 305 22.73 -10.72 39.60
N GLY A 306 21.65 -11.33 40.12
CA GLY A 306 20.63 -11.96 39.28
C GLY A 306 19.93 -10.96 38.35
N PHE A 307 19.61 -9.77 38.88
CA PHE A 307 18.96 -8.71 38.13
C PHE A 307 19.85 -8.20 37.00
N LEU A 308 21.10 -7.84 37.31
CA LEU A 308 22.07 -7.35 36.32
C LEU A 308 22.39 -8.41 35.27
N GLU A 309 22.57 -9.68 35.65
CA GLU A 309 22.81 -10.79 34.72
C GLU A 309 21.65 -10.99 33.73
N SER A 310 20.40 -10.87 34.19
CA SER A 310 19.22 -11.08 33.35
C SER A 310 18.93 -9.84 32.49
N PHE A 311 18.91 -8.65 33.09
CA PHE A 311 18.57 -7.41 32.40
C PHE A 311 19.61 -7.06 31.32
N SER A 312 20.91 -7.20 31.61
CA SER A 312 21.98 -6.95 30.62
C SER A 312 21.97 -7.90 29.43
N ARG A 313 21.26 -9.03 29.53
CA ARG A 313 21.06 -10.00 28.43
C ARG A 313 19.79 -9.73 27.61
N ASN A 314 19.13 -8.60 27.81
CA ASN A 314 17.88 -8.19 27.15
C ASN A 314 16.62 -8.95 27.58
N THR A 315 16.61 -9.56 28.77
CA THR A 315 15.35 -9.94 29.39
C THR A 315 14.55 -8.67 29.74
N PRO A 316 13.21 -8.61 29.52
CA PRO A 316 12.40 -7.46 29.91
C PRO A 316 12.61 -7.09 31.39
N LEU A 317 12.60 -5.79 31.72
CA LEU A 317 12.94 -5.28 33.06
C LEU A 317 12.16 -6.01 34.17
N TYR A 318 10.86 -6.15 33.99
CA TYR A 318 9.95 -6.77 34.95
C TYR A 318 10.23 -8.26 35.14
N LEU A 319 10.47 -8.99 34.05
CA LEU A 319 10.86 -10.40 34.14
C LEU A 319 12.25 -10.57 34.75
N SER A 320 13.17 -9.65 34.52
CA SER A 320 14.50 -9.65 35.13
C SER A 320 14.41 -9.47 36.65
N VAL A 321 13.52 -8.59 37.12
CA VAL A 321 13.23 -8.42 38.55
C VAL A 321 12.58 -9.68 39.12
N ARG A 322 11.59 -10.25 38.42
CA ARG A 322 10.93 -11.50 38.84
C ARG A 322 11.94 -12.63 38.99
N GLU A 323 12.75 -12.87 37.96
CA GLU A 323 13.76 -13.93 37.95
C GLU A 323 14.78 -13.73 39.07
N ALA A 324 15.29 -12.50 39.24
CA ALA A 324 16.23 -12.18 40.30
C ALA A 324 15.62 -12.40 41.69
N ARG A 325 14.35 -12.04 41.86
CA ARG A 325 13.59 -12.25 43.10
C ARG A 325 13.38 -13.74 43.37
N GLU A 326 12.91 -14.52 42.41
CA GLU A 326 12.67 -15.95 42.57
C GLU A 326 13.95 -16.72 42.88
N ARG A 327 15.10 -16.31 42.32
CA ARG A 327 16.42 -16.87 42.66
C ARG A 327 16.78 -16.69 44.15
N LEU A 328 16.24 -15.68 44.83
CA LEU A 328 16.44 -15.50 46.28
C LEU A 328 15.82 -16.62 47.11
N GLN A 329 14.89 -17.40 46.56
CA GLN A 329 14.35 -18.58 47.26
C GLN A 329 15.47 -19.54 47.70
N GLY A 330 16.57 -19.62 46.94
CA GLY A 330 17.74 -20.43 47.28
C GLY A 330 18.44 -20.02 48.58
N VAL A 331 18.18 -18.84 49.12
CA VAL A 331 18.72 -18.37 50.41
C VAL A 331 17.66 -18.17 51.49
N GLU A 332 16.39 -18.49 51.23
CA GLU A 332 15.32 -18.32 52.23
C GLU A 332 15.44 -19.24 53.45
N GLY A 333 16.23 -20.31 53.35
CA GLY A 333 16.59 -21.13 54.51
C GLY A 333 17.43 -20.36 55.56
N GLU A 334 18.22 -19.38 55.13
CA GLU A 334 19.02 -18.51 56.01
C GLU A 334 18.40 -17.12 56.19
N PHE A 335 17.70 -16.62 55.16
CA PHE A 335 17.08 -15.30 55.10
C PHE A 335 15.58 -15.44 54.75
N PRO A 336 14.71 -15.79 55.71
CA PRO A 336 13.29 -16.00 55.47
C PRO A 336 12.64 -14.83 54.72
N CYS A 337 11.76 -15.14 53.77
CA CYS A 337 11.03 -14.15 52.97
C CYS A 337 11.92 -13.19 52.17
N ALA A 338 13.16 -13.56 51.84
CA ALA A 338 14.04 -12.76 50.98
C ALA A 338 13.38 -12.41 49.64
N THR A 339 12.54 -13.30 49.10
CA THR A 339 11.77 -13.05 47.88
C THR A 339 10.76 -11.90 48.03
N TRP A 340 10.37 -11.49 49.23
CA TRP A 340 9.34 -10.46 49.44
C TRP A 340 9.88 -9.03 49.36
N LEU A 341 11.20 -8.86 49.42
CA LEU A 341 11.84 -7.55 49.63
C LEU A 341 11.87 -6.71 48.36
N PRO A 342 12.37 -7.20 47.20
CA PRO A 342 12.52 -6.34 46.02
C PRO A 342 11.17 -5.96 45.40
N ILE A 343 11.00 -4.69 45.06
CA ILE A 343 9.79 -4.19 44.41
C ILE A 343 10.10 -3.04 43.43
N LEU A 344 9.44 -3.08 42.27
CA LEU A 344 9.44 -1.99 41.31
C LEU A 344 8.35 -0.96 41.66
N CYS A 345 8.74 0.30 41.66
CA CYS A 345 7.86 1.45 41.62
C CYS A 345 8.02 2.12 40.26
N GLN A 346 6.92 2.46 39.62
CA GLN A 346 6.96 2.96 38.24
C GLN A 346 6.07 4.18 38.04
N ASN A 347 6.46 4.98 37.05
CA ASN A 347 5.62 6.00 36.46
C ASN A 347 4.79 5.38 35.31
N LEU A 348 3.47 5.28 35.50
CA LEU A 348 2.57 4.70 34.50
C LEU A 348 2.53 5.45 33.16
N ALA A 349 2.94 6.72 33.11
CA ALA A 349 3.08 7.48 31.87
C ALA A 349 4.40 7.22 31.12
N GLN A 350 5.25 6.32 31.61
CA GLN A 350 6.51 5.94 30.99
C GLN A 350 6.54 4.46 30.64
N GLN A 351 7.15 4.13 29.50
CA GLN A 351 7.40 2.73 29.16
C GLN A 351 8.65 2.23 29.91
N PRO A 352 8.66 0.96 30.36
CA PRO A 352 9.85 0.36 30.93
C PRO A 352 11.01 0.33 29.91
N PRO A 353 12.22 0.75 30.30
CA PRO A 353 13.39 0.65 29.42
C PRO A 353 13.81 -0.80 29.21
N THR A 354 14.39 -1.10 28.05
CA THR A 354 15.13 -2.33 27.77
C THR A 354 16.62 -2.03 27.78
N TRP A 355 17.47 -3.03 28.07
CA TRP A 355 18.91 -2.83 28.07
C TRP A 355 19.45 -2.32 26.72
N GLN A 356 18.98 -2.87 25.60
CA GLN A 356 19.25 -2.34 24.26
C GLN A 356 18.76 -0.91 24.06
N GLY A 357 17.60 -0.55 24.61
CA GLY A 357 17.08 0.81 24.58
C GLY A 357 18.01 1.81 25.28
N LEU A 358 18.70 1.38 26.35
CA LEU A 358 19.70 2.20 27.04
C LEU A 358 21.04 2.29 26.26
N LEU A 359 21.39 1.27 25.48
CA LEU A 359 22.66 1.21 24.72
C LEU A 359 22.72 2.11 23.48
N GLY A 360 21.73 3.00 23.25
CA GLY A 360 21.60 3.91 22.09
C GLY A 360 21.60 3.22 20.71
N THR A 361 21.90 1.93 20.63
CA THR A 361 21.50 1.00 19.61
C THR A 361 20.01 0.80 19.74
N GLN A 362 19.23 1.73 19.18
CA GLN A 362 17.96 1.27 18.62
C GLN A 362 18.30 0.16 17.63
N GLN A 363 18.03 -1.07 18.05
CA GLN A 363 17.67 -2.10 17.11
C GLN A 363 16.63 -1.49 16.17
N MET A 364 16.95 -1.44 14.88
CA MET A 364 16.00 -1.32 13.77
C MET A 364 15.03 -2.53 13.71
N GLY A 365 14.55 -2.98 14.87
CA GLY A 365 13.71 -4.15 15.04
C GLY A 365 13.37 -4.41 16.50
N GLU A 366 12.48 -3.60 17.10
CA GLU A 366 11.39 -4.06 18.01
C GLU A 366 10.60 -2.86 18.55
N ALA A 367 9.92 -2.18 17.63
CA ALA A 367 8.64 -1.47 17.86
C ALA A 367 7.76 -1.76 16.63
N ILE A 368 7.49 -3.05 16.42
CA ILE A 368 6.47 -3.64 15.55
C ILE A 368 6.18 -4.99 16.20
N ASP A 369 5.28 -5.03 17.18
CA ASP A 369 3.91 -5.45 16.86
C ASP A 369 2.81 -4.41 17.13
N SER A 370 3.14 -3.13 17.19
CA SER A 370 2.26 -2.11 16.64
C SER A 370 3.10 -1.06 15.93
N VAL A 371 2.69 -0.67 14.72
CA VAL A 371 3.41 0.15 13.72
C VAL A 371 4.33 -0.66 12.80
N HIS A 372 3.76 -1.24 11.73
CA HIS A 372 4.51 -1.78 10.60
C HIS A 372 5.72 -0.92 10.20
N ARG A 373 6.84 -1.58 9.85
CA ARG A 373 8.03 -0.98 9.23
C ARG A 373 7.49 -0.05 8.15
N PRO A 374 7.70 1.27 8.22
CA PRO A 374 6.86 2.11 7.40
C PRO A 374 7.16 1.89 5.91
N TRP A 375 8.34 1.39 5.57
CA TRP A 375 8.64 0.93 4.22
C TRP A 375 8.04 -0.45 3.87
N ILE A 376 7.84 -1.39 4.82
CA ILE A 376 7.14 -2.67 4.55
C ILE A 376 5.64 -2.44 4.45
N ALA A 377 5.05 -1.59 5.28
CA ALA A 377 3.66 -1.17 5.09
C ALA A 377 3.51 -0.33 3.82
N ALA A 378 4.44 0.59 3.51
CA ALA A 378 4.42 1.31 2.24
C ALA A 378 4.60 0.38 1.04
N VAL A 379 5.48 -0.62 1.12
CA VAL A 379 5.64 -1.66 0.09
C VAL A 379 4.37 -2.52 0.02
N GLY A 380 3.78 -2.90 1.14
CA GLY A 380 2.53 -3.65 1.21
C GLY A 380 1.36 -2.87 0.62
N LEU A 381 1.24 -1.59 0.93
CA LEU A 381 0.29 -0.65 0.34
C LEU A 381 0.55 -0.48 -1.16
N GLY A 382 1.80 -0.35 -1.58
CA GLY A 382 2.18 -0.30 -2.99
C GLY A 382 1.84 -1.59 -3.75
N VAL A 383 2.08 -2.76 -3.16
CA VAL A 383 1.70 -4.06 -3.71
C VAL A 383 0.18 -4.20 -3.78
N ALA A 384 -0.56 -3.81 -2.73
CA ALA A 384 -2.01 -3.82 -2.72
C ALA A 384 -2.60 -2.91 -3.80
N MET A 385 -2.09 -1.67 -3.91
CA MET A 385 -2.49 -0.73 -4.98
C MET A 385 -2.18 -1.28 -6.36
N THR A 386 -1.00 -1.86 -6.55
CA THR A 386 -0.62 -2.49 -7.82
C THR A 386 -1.58 -3.65 -8.16
N ALA A 387 -1.88 -4.51 -7.20
CA ALA A 387 -2.81 -5.63 -7.39
C ALA A 387 -4.23 -5.14 -7.73
N VAL A 388 -4.73 -4.09 -7.07
CA VAL A 388 -6.03 -3.47 -7.38
C VAL A 388 -6.03 -2.88 -8.77
N THR A 389 -5.03 -2.07 -9.14
CA THR A 389 -4.94 -1.48 -10.48
C THR A 389 -4.84 -2.54 -11.57
N LEU A 390 -4.01 -3.56 -11.40
CA LEU A 390 -3.89 -4.65 -12.38
C LEU A 390 -5.19 -5.46 -12.47
N SER A 391 -5.89 -5.67 -11.36
CA SER A 391 -7.20 -6.35 -11.36
C SER A 391 -8.26 -5.54 -12.09
N LEU A 392 -8.35 -4.23 -11.81
CA LEU A 392 -9.25 -3.33 -12.53
C LEU A 392 -8.94 -3.30 -14.03
N ARG A 393 -7.65 -3.26 -14.39
CA ARG A 393 -7.21 -3.35 -15.79
C ARG A 393 -7.66 -4.67 -16.42
N PHE A 394 -7.39 -5.81 -15.77
CA PHE A 394 -7.77 -7.14 -16.27
C PHE A 394 -9.28 -7.27 -16.48
N LEU A 395 -10.07 -6.60 -15.63
CA LEU A 395 -11.53 -6.56 -15.73
C LEU A 395 -12.05 -5.55 -16.77
N GLY A 396 -11.19 -4.70 -17.35
CA GLY A 396 -11.55 -3.67 -18.34
C GLY A 396 -12.01 -2.34 -17.72
N GLY A 397 -11.84 -2.16 -16.41
CA GLY A 397 -12.31 -0.96 -15.68
C GLY A 397 -11.64 0.35 -16.10
N PHE A 398 -10.51 0.30 -16.81
CA PHE A 398 -9.83 1.48 -17.36
C PHE A 398 -10.03 1.68 -18.86
N GLN A 399 -10.75 0.80 -19.55
CA GLN A 399 -10.85 0.81 -21.02
C GLN A 399 -11.33 2.15 -21.56
N SER A 400 -12.46 2.68 -21.08
CA SER A 400 -13.01 3.95 -21.58
C SER A 400 -12.05 5.13 -21.39
N LEU A 401 -11.30 5.17 -20.28
CA LEU A 401 -10.33 6.23 -20.01
C LEU A 401 -9.07 6.09 -20.89
N GLU A 402 -8.61 4.86 -21.11
CA GLU A 402 -7.48 4.57 -22.01
C GLU A 402 -7.80 4.94 -23.45
N LEU A 403 -8.99 4.60 -23.95
CA LEU A 403 -9.43 4.96 -25.29
C LEU A 403 -9.58 6.48 -25.45
N ALA A 404 -10.13 7.16 -24.46
CA ALA A 404 -10.21 8.62 -24.46
C ALA A 404 -8.81 9.28 -24.46
N ALA A 405 -7.85 8.70 -23.71
CA ALA A 405 -6.47 9.17 -23.71
C ALA A 405 -5.78 8.91 -25.06
N TYR A 406 -5.99 7.74 -25.65
CA TYR A 406 -5.51 7.38 -26.98
C TYR A 406 -6.00 8.36 -28.05
N ASP A 407 -7.31 8.65 -28.09
CA ASP A 407 -7.88 9.60 -29.06
C ASP A 407 -7.31 11.01 -28.86
N ARG A 408 -7.08 11.39 -27.60
CA ARG A 408 -6.47 12.68 -27.29
C ARG A 408 -5.02 12.74 -27.78
N PHE A 409 -4.26 11.67 -27.63
CA PHE A 409 -2.88 11.59 -28.13
C PHE A 409 -2.81 11.69 -29.64
N LEU A 410 -3.72 11.03 -30.36
CA LEU A 410 -3.84 11.15 -31.82
C LEU A 410 -4.15 12.59 -32.26
N ARG A 411 -4.93 13.33 -31.46
CA ARG A 411 -5.29 14.73 -31.73
C ARG A 411 -4.23 15.74 -31.36
N TRP A 412 -3.27 15.38 -30.52
CA TRP A 412 -2.16 16.25 -30.12
C TRP A 412 -0.96 16.21 -31.06
N TRP A 413 -1.10 15.57 -32.22
CA TRP A 413 -0.04 15.58 -33.20
C TRP A 413 0.33 17.02 -33.58
N PRO A 414 1.62 17.42 -33.60
CA PRO A 414 1.96 18.84 -33.67
C PRO A 414 1.93 19.40 -35.10
N TRP A 415 1.87 18.51 -36.09
CA TRP A 415 1.87 18.85 -37.51
C TRP A 415 0.92 17.93 -38.27
N PHE A 416 0.34 18.44 -39.35
CA PHE A 416 -0.48 17.65 -40.26
C PHE A 416 0.39 16.73 -41.13
N GLU A 417 -0.09 15.51 -41.36
CA GLU A 417 0.46 14.61 -42.37
C GLU A 417 0.10 15.10 -43.77
N THR A 418 0.84 14.64 -44.78
CA THR A 418 0.46 14.90 -46.18
C THR A 418 -0.73 14.01 -46.56
N PRO A 419 -1.69 14.54 -47.35
CA PRO A 419 -2.67 13.71 -48.04
C PRO A 419 -2.00 12.60 -48.86
N ASP A 420 -2.69 11.49 -49.07
CA ASP A 420 -2.19 10.35 -49.85
C ASP A 420 -2.46 10.56 -51.34
N ALA A 421 -1.43 10.96 -52.08
CA ALA A 421 -1.53 11.23 -53.51
C ALA A 421 -1.88 10.00 -54.37
N ARG A 422 -1.80 8.78 -53.80
CA ARG A 422 -2.23 7.55 -54.49
C ARG A 422 -3.74 7.37 -54.48
N LEU A 423 -4.45 8.11 -53.64
CA LEU A 423 -5.90 8.00 -53.47
C LEU A 423 -6.62 9.14 -54.17
N VAL A 424 -7.81 8.85 -54.70
CA VAL A 424 -8.80 9.82 -55.16
C VAL A 424 -10.17 9.36 -54.68
N VAL A 425 -10.98 10.27 -54.16
CA VAL A 425 -12.35 9.96 -53.71
C VAL A 425 -13.36 10.69 -54.60
N ILE A 426 -14.27 9.93 -55.20
CA ILE A 426 -15.40 10.45 -55.97
C ILE A 426 -16.63 10.38 -55.09
N LYS A 427 -17.22 11.54 -54.79
CA LYS A 427 -18.35 11.67 -53.89
C LYS A 427 -19.64 11.69 -54.69
N ASN A 428 -20.55 10.79 -54.36
CA ASN A 428 -21.95 10.89 -54.75
C ASN A 428 -22.68 11.75 -53.69
N THR A 429 -22.81 13.04 -53.98
CA THR A 429 -23.35 14.05 -53.06
C THR A 429 -24.88 14.07 -53.04
N GLU A 430 -25.48 14.85 -52.14
CA GLU A 430 -26.94 15.01 -52.09
C GLU A 430 -27.50 15.61 -53.41
N ASP A 431 -26.76 16.53 -54.04
CA ASP A 431 -27.17 17.12 -55.31
C ASP A 431 -27.05 16.11 -56.46
N ASP A 432 -26.03 15.24 -56.44
CA ASP A 432 -25.87 14.17 -57.44
C ASP A 432 -27.01 13.14 -57.34
N ILE A 433 -27.41 12.76 -56.13
CA ILE A 433 -28.54 11.84 -55.90
C ILE A 433 -29.85 12.44 -56.43
N LYS A 434 -30.11 13.73 -56.16
CA LYS A 434 -31.30 14.43 -56.66
C LYS A 434 -31.30 14.55 -58.18
N GLN A 435 -30.15 14.81 -58.80
CA GLN A 435 -30.02 14.89 -60.27
C GLN A 435 -30.35 13.57 -60.96
N GLN A 436 -30.08 12.44 -60.31
CA GLN A 436 -30.45 11.10 -60.78
C GLN A 436 -31.95 10.78 -60.61
N GLY A 437 -32.73 11.69 -60.02
CA GLY A 437 -34.15 11.48 -59.72
C GLY A 437 -34.39 10.55 -58.53
N LEU A 438 -33.35 10.27 -57.74
CA LEU A 438 -33.42 9.46 -56.51
C LEU A 438 -33.82 10.33 -55.32
N ASP A 439 -34.42 9.69 -54.32
CA ASP A 439 -34.81 10.30 -53.06
C ASP A 439 -34.24 9.53 -51.86
N ARG A 440 -34.50 10.01 -50.64
CA ARG A 440 -34.00 9.39 -49.41
C ARG A 440 -34.50 7.97 -49.13
N ASN A 441 -35.58 7.55 -49.81
CA ASN A 441 -36.18 6.23 -49.65
C ASN A 441 -35.77 5.28 -50.79
N SER A 442 -34.93 5.73 -51.71
CA SER A 442 -34.44 4.92 -52.81
C SER A 442 -33.51 3.83 -52.28
N GLU A 443 -33.63 2.62 -52.83
CA GLU A 443 -32.92 1.42 -52.35
C GLU A 443 -31.41 1.43 -52.65
N PHE A 444 -30.94 2.36 -53.49
CA PHE A 444 -29.56 2.52 -53.91
C PHE A 444 -29.22 4.01 -54.07
N SER A 445 -27.95 4.38 -53.86
CA SER A 445 -27.53 5.78 -53.92
C SER A 445 -27.15 6.23 -55.33
N ILE A 446 -26.87 5.29 -56.23
CA ILE A 446 -26.48 5.55 -57.61
C ILE A 446 -27.26 4.63 -58.56
N THR A 447 -27.82 5.19 -59.64
CA THR A 447 -28.50 4.37 -60.66
C THR A 447 -27.49 3.54 -61.45
N ASP A 448 -27.93 2.39 -61.96
CA ASP A 448 -27.10 1.50 -62.77
C ASP A 448 -26.57 2.19 -64.05
N ASP A 449 -27.37 3.06 -64.68
CA ASP A 449 -26.95 3.90 -65.81
C ASP A 449 -25.79 4.82 -65.43
N THR A 450 -25.89 5.47 -64.27
CA THR A 450 -24.87 6.41 -63.77
C THR A 450 -23.60 5.66 -63.37
N LEU A 451 -23.74 4.50 -62.71
CA LEU A 451 -22.61 3.63 -62.36
C LEU A 451 -21.88 3.14 -63.62
N LEU A 452 -22.61 2.74 -64.66
CA LEU A 452 -22.03 2.37 -65.95
C LEU A 452 -21.30 3.55 -66.60
N ALA A 453 -21.90 4.74 -66.58
CA ALA A 453 -21.30 5.95 -67.16
C ALA A 453 -20.00 6.35 -66.45
N VAL A 454 -19.98 6.33 -65.11
CA VAL A 454 -18.77 6.68 -64.36
C VAL A 454 -17.67 5.63 -64.55
N LEU A 455 -17.99 4.34 -64.57
CA LEU A 455 -17.00 3.29 -64.83
C LEU A 455 -16.38 3.42 -66.24
N LYS A 456 -17.19 3.74 -67.26
CA LYS A 456 -16.69 4.03 -68.61
C LYS A 456 -15.75 5.23 -68.63
N LYS A 457 -16.12 6.31 -67.94
CA LYS A 457 -15.30 7.53 -67.88
C LYS A 457 -13.98 7.26 -67.16
N LEU A 458 -14.00 6.57 -66.02
CA LEU A 458 -12.82 6.26 -65.22
C LEU A 458 -11.85 5.32 -65.94
N GLU A 459 -12.36 4.35 -66.71
CA GLU A 459 -11.53 3.44 -67.51
C GLU A 459 -10.57 4.20 -68.46
N LEU A 460 -11.01 5.34 -69.03
CA LEU A 460 -10.20 6.17 -69.91
C LEU A 460 -8.97 6.77 -69.21
N PHE A 461 -9.02 6.98 -67.89
CA PHE A 461 -7.91 7.52 -67.11
C PHE A 461 -6.99 6.45 -66.53
N GLN A 462 -7.29 5.16 -66.74
CA GLN A 462 -6.48 4.02 -66.33
C GLN A 462 -6.09 4.00 -64.83
N PRO A 463 -7.05 4.12 -63.89
CA PRO A 463 -6.77 3.93 -62.47
C PRO A 463 -6.32 2.50 -62.19
N ARG A 464 -5.44 2.34 -61.20
CA ARG A 464 -4.91 1.02 -60.84
C ARG A 464 -5.94 0.15 -60.15
N VAL A 465 -6.76 0.74 -59.28
CA VAL A 465 -7.87 0.07 -58.59
C VAL A 465 -9.03 1.05 -58.47
N ILE A 466 -10.25 0.57 -58.68
CA ILE A 466 -11.50 1.30 -58.47
C ILE A 466 -12.28 0.55 -57.39
N GLY A 467 -12.42 1.13 -56.21
CA GLY A 467 -13.30 0.64 -55.15
C GLY A 467 -14.67 1.30 -55.25
N ILE A 468 -15.72 0.50 -55.35
CA ILE A 468 -17.11 0.96 -55.32
C ILE A 468 -17.64 0.74 -53.90
N ASP A 469 -17.69 1.82 -53.12
CA ASP A 469 -18.23 1.86 -51.76
C ASP A 469 -19.73 2.22 -51.78
N ILE A 470 -20.50 1.45 -52.55
CA ILE A 470 -21.94 1.62 -52.75
C ILE A 470 -22.60 0.23 -52.81
N TYR A 471 -23.72 0.05 -52.11
CA TYR A 471 -24.48 -1.20 -52.09
C TYR A 471 -25.46 -1.31 -53.27
N HIS A 472 -25.55 -2.52 -53.84
CA HIS A 472 -26.53 -2.91 -54.86
C HIS A 472 -27.09 -4.30 -54.55
N GLU A 473 -27.99 -4.40 -53.57
CA GLU A 473 -28.51 -5.70 -53.08
C GLU A 473 -29.53 -6.36 -54.03
N HIS A 474 -30.48 -5.57 -54.54
CA HIS A 474 -31.64 -6.08 -55.29
C HIS A 474 -31.33 -6.45 -56.76
N GLY A 475 -30.05 -6.47 -57.12
CA GLY A 475 -29.54 -6.85 -58.43
C GLY A 475 -29.57 -5.73 -59.47
N LEU A 476 -28.89 -5.98 -60.59
CA LEU A 476 -28.70 -5.00 -61.66
C LEU A 476 -29.88 -4.97 -62.64
N ASP A 477 -30.16 -3.80 -63.22
CA ASP A 477 -31.17 -3.57 -64.25
C ASP A 477 -30.93 -4.51 -65.46
N PRO A 478 -31.86 -5.43 -65.76
CA PRO A 478 -31.76 -6.30 -66.93
C PRO A 478 -31.66 -5.55 -68.26
N ALA A 479 -32.08 -4.28 -68.33
CA ALA A 479 -31.95 -3.43 -69.51
C ALA A 479 -30.50 -2.98 -69.78
N LEU A 480 -29.59 -3.13 -68.79
CA LEU A 480 -28.19 -2.70 -68.85
C LEU A 480 -27.20 -3.87 -68.68
N PRO A 481 -27.17 -4.84 -69.61
CA PRO A 481 -26.29 -6.01 -69.50
C PRO A 481 -24.79 -5.66 -69.51
N GLU A 482 -24.43 -4.50 -70.09
CA GLU A 482 -23.05 -4.02 -70.14
C GLU A 482 -22.47 -3.75 -68.75
N LEU A 483 -23.29 -3.29 -67.79
CA LEU A 483 -22.82 -3.03 -66.42
C LEU A 483 -22.34 -4.32 -65.76
N LYS A 484 -23.13 -5.39 -65.88
CA LYS A 484 -22.73 -6.73 -65.41
C LYS A 484 -21.41 -7.16 -66.06
N GLU A 485 -21.32 -7.07 -67.39
CA GLU A 485 -20.13 -7.48 -68.13
C GLU A 485 -18.88 -6.72 -67.67
N ARG A 486 -18.98 -5.40 -67.44
CA ARG A 486 -17.88 -4.58 -66.93
C ARG A 486 -17.47 -4.95 -65.51
N LEU A 487 -18.43 -5.13 -64.59
CA LEU A 487 -18.15 -5.55 -63.22
C LEU A 487 -17.46 -6.93 -63.16
N GLU A 488 -17.81 -7.85 -64.07
CA GLU A 488 -17.17 -9.17 -64.18
C GLU A 488 -15.78 -9.10 -64.88
N SER A 489 -15.65 -8.33 -65.96
CA SER A 489 -14.45 -8.31 -66.81
C SER A 489 -13.33 -7.40 -66.32
N MET A 490 -13.64 -6.28 -65.66
CA MET A 490 -12.62 -5.35 -65.16
C MET A 490 -11.89 -5.97 -63.96
N PRO A 491 -10.58 -6.25 -64.03
CA PRO A 491 -9.85 -6.92 -62.95
C PRO A 491 -9.54 -5.97 -61.78
N ASN A 492 -9.55 -4.67 -62.03
CA ASN A 492 -9.21 -3.61 -61.08
C ASN A 492 -10.43 -2.99 -60.39
N VAL A 493 -11.64 -3.53 -60.57
CA VAL A 493 -12.85 -3.02 -59.92
C VAL A 493 -13.20 -3.91 -58.73
N VAL A 494 -13.25 -3.33 -57.53
CA VAL A 494 -13.64 -4.00 -56.29
C VAL A 494 -15.02 -3.50 -55.86
N SER A 495 -15.92 -4.44 -55.62
CA SER A 495 -17.25 -4.18 -55.05
C SER A 495 -17.28 -4.58 -53.58
N LEU A 496 -18.35 -4.20 -52.89
CA LEU A 496 -18.56 -4.55 -51.49
C LEU A 496 -19.79 -5.42 -51.21
N CYS A 497 -19.79 -6.02 -50.02
CA CYS A 497 -20.96 -6.59 -49.33
C CYS A 497 -20.85 -6.32 -47.83
N LYS A 498 -21.88 -6.64 -47.04
CA LYS A 498 -21.88 -6.40 -45.58
C LYS A 498 -22.33 -7.65 -44.82
N HIS A 499 -21.61 -8.02 -43.77
CA HIS A 499 -22.04 -9.08 -42.86
C HIS A 499 -23.16 -8.58 -41.93
N PRO A 500 -23.98 -9.48 -41.34
CA PRO A 500 -24.97 -9.07 -40.34
C PRO A 500 -24.27 -8.55 -39.08
N SER A 501 -24.80 -7.47 -38.50
CA SER A 501 -24.27 -6.81 -37.31
C SER A 501 -24.34 -7.68 -36.04
N ASP A 502 -25.31 -8.59 -35.95
CA ASP A 502 -25.42 -9.57 -34.88
C ASP A 502 -25.79 -10.96 -35.43
N ALA A 503 -25.24 -12.03 -34.86
CA ALA A 503 -25.50 -13.40 -35.32
C ALA A 503 -26.96 -13.83 -35.11
N ALA A 504 -27.71 -13.08 -34.28
CA ALA A 504 -29.12 -13.31 -33.98
C ALA A 504 -30.07 -12.46 -34.85
N GLU A 505 -29.57 -11.48 -35.62
CA GLU A 505 -30.40 -10.60 -36.46
C GLU A 505 -30.09 -10.75 -37.95
N MET A 506 -31.14 -10.78 -38.78
CA MET A 506 -31.03 -10.79 -40.23
C MET A 506 -30.85 -9.35 -40.73
N GLY A 507 -29.62 -8.91 -40.99
CA GLY A 507 -29.33 -7.51 -41.35
C GLY A 507 -28.06 -7.25 -42.16
N GLY A 508 -27.53 -8.25 -42.89
CA GLY A 508 -26.39 -8.07 -43.81
C GLY A 508 -26.83 -7.69 -45.23
N VAL A 509 -25.91 -7.19 -46.06
CA VAL A 509 -26.18 -6.77 -47.44
C VAL A 509 -25.48 -7.71 -48.42
N ALA A 510 -26.25 -8.39 -49.27
CA ALA A 510 -25.71 -9.28 -50.30
C ALA A 510 -25.12 -8.46 -51.48
N PRO A 511 -24.08 -8.98 -52.17
CA PRO A 511 -23.68 -8.42 -53.47
C PRO A 511 -24.75 -8.71 -54.54
N PRO A 512 -24.75 -7.98 -55.67
CA PRO A 512 -25.67 -8.24 -56.78
C PRO A 512 -25.65 -9.72 -57.21
N PRO A 513 -26.77 -10.46 -57.14
CA PRO A 513 -26.78 -11.91 -57.33
C PRO A 513 -26.44 -12.34 -58.76
N GLN A 514 -26.57 -11.43 -59.74
CA GLN A 514 -26.27 -11.71 -61.13
C GLN A 514 -24.77 -11.67 -61.46
N VAL A 515 -23.92 -11.08 -60.61
CA VAL A 515 -22.50 -10.78 -60.89
C VAL A 515 -21.57 -11.75 -60.17
N ARG A 516 -20.59 -12.30 -60.88
CA ARG A 516 -19.54 -13.15 -60.30
C ARG A 516 -18.28 -12.34 -59.98
N PHE A 517 -18.16 -11.89 -58.74
CA PHE A 517 -17.04 -11.05 -58.32
C PHE A 517 -15.72 -11.82 -58.07
N GLY A 518 -15.76 -13.07 -57.61
CA GLY A 518 -14.53 -13.80 -57.23
C GLY A 518 -13.71 -13.03 -56.19
N ASN A 519 -12.41 -12.85 -56.43
CA ASN A 519 -11.49 -12.09 -55.56
C ASN A 519 -11.62 -10.56 -55.67
N LYS A 520 -12.78 -10.06 -56.12
CA LYS A 520 -13.10 -8.63 -56.30
C LYS A 520 -14.25 -8.15 -55.42
N LEU A 521 -14.52 -8.90 -54.35
CA LEU A 521 -15.57 -8.58 -53.38
C LEU A 521 -14.96 -8.54 -51.98
N GLY A 522 -15.06 -7.38 -51.32
CA GLY A 522 -14.63 -7.20 -49.94
C GLY A 522 -15.80 -6.81 -49.04
N PHE A 523 -15.72 -7.09 -47.73
CA PHE A 523 -16.77 -6.67 -46.81
C PHE A 523 -16.52 -5.27 -46.25
N SER A 524 -17.55 -4.43 -46.10
CA SER A 524 -17.44 -3.02 -45.69
C SER A 524 -17.69 -2.79 -44.19
N ASP A 525 -17.82 -3.85 -43.40
CA ASP A 525 -18.14 -3.78 -41.98
C ASP A 525 -17.14 -2.94 -41.15
N PHE A 526 -17.68 -1.93 -40.46
CA PHE A 526 -16.94 -1.16 -39.46
C PHE A 526 -17.23 -1.68 -38.06
N LEU A 527 -16.19 -1.69 -37.22
CA LEU A 527 -16.31 -2.08 -35.82
C LEU A 527 -16.40 -0.84 -34.93
N GLU A 528 -17.56 -0.65 -34.32
CA GLU A 528 -17.75 0.36 -33.29
C GLU A 528 -17.31 -0.14 -31.92
N ASP A 529 -16.60 0.72 -31.19
CA ASP A 529 -16.36 0.50 -29.76
C ASP A 529 -17.60 0.86 -28.94
N THR A 530 -17.57 0.60 -27.63
CA THR A 530 -18.69 0.88 -26.70
C THR A 530 -19.14 2.35 -26.66
N ASP A 531 -18.33 3.26 -27.19
CA ASP A 531 -18.61 4.69 -27.31
C ASP A 531 -18.95 5.10 -28.76
N SER A 532 -19.35 4.13 -29.60
CA SER A 532 -19.69 4.28 -31.02
C SER A 532 -18.57 4.86 -31.88
N THR A 533 -17.31 4.78 -31.43
CA THR A 533 -16.18 5.31 -32.20
C THR A 533 -15.48 4.20 -32.96
N THR A 534 -15.26 4.42 -34.25
CA THR A 534 -14.58 3.49 -35.15
C THR A 534 -13.07 3.67 -35.02
N ARG A 535 -12.45 2.81 -34.21
CA ARG A 535 -10.98 2.78 -34.00
C ARG A 535 -10.31 1.60 -34.68
N ARG A 536 -11.09 0.61 -35.11
CA ARG A 536 -10.62 -0.72 -35.51
C ARG A 536 -10.91 -0.97 -36.98
N LEU A 537 -9.95 -1.60 -37.65
CA LEU A 537 -10.03 -2.14 -38.99
C LEU A 537 -10.09 -3.66 -38.86
N LEU A 538 -11.07 -4.29 -39.49
CA LEU A 538 -11.07 -5.71 -39.78
C LEU A 538 -10.20 -5.99 -41.00
N ILE A 539 -9.29 -6.94 -40.91
CA ILE A 539 -8.51 -7.44 -42.04
C ILE A 539 -9.25 -8.61 -42.69
N THR A 540 -9.66 -9.58 -41.86
CA THR A 540 -10.50 -10.73 -42.21
C THR A 540 -11.51 -10.96 -41.09
N ILE A 541 -12.61 -11.64 -41.38
CA ILE A 541 -13.65 -12.00 -40.40
C ILE A 541 -13.86 -13.52 -40.35
N ASP A 542 -14.19 -14.05 -39.17
CA ASP A 542 -14.70 -15.41 -39.06
C ASP A 542 -16.15 -15.42 -39.54
N ARG A 543 -16.38 -15.95 -40.75
CA ARG A 543 -17.67 -15.84 -41.43
C ARG A 543 -18.82 -16.44 -40.60
N PRO A 544 -19.89 -15.67 -40.31
CA PRO A 544 -21.09 -16.21 -39.69
C PRO A 544 -21.74 -17.29 -40.58
N PRO A 545 -22.29 -18.39 -40.02
CA PRO A 545 -22.81 -19.51 -40.80
C PRO A 545 -23.89 -19.16 -41.83
N GLU A 546 -24.66 -18.09 -41.60
CA GLU A 546 -25.78 -17.65 -42.44
C GLU A 546 -25.55 -16.27 -43.08
N SER A 547 -24.29 -15.85 -43.25
CA SER A 547 -24.02 -14.52 -43.80
C SER A 547 -24.29 -14.42 -45.32
N PRO A 548 -24.98 -13.35 -45.79
CA PRO A 548 -25.18 -13.09 -47.22
C PRO A 548 -23.91 -12.60 -47.94
N CYS A 549 -22.86 -12.20 -47.21
CA CYS A 549 -21.61 -11.70 -47.76
C CYS A 549 -20.56 -12.84 -47.79
N PRO A 550 -20.09 -13.26 -48.98
CA PRO A 550 -19.12 -14.36 -49.10
C PRO A 550 -17.66 -13.88 -49.09
N ALA A 551 -17.41 -12.60 -48.80
CA ALA A 551 -16.06 -12.04 -48.79
C ALA A 551 -15.24 -12.49 -47.56
N ASP A 552 -13.95 -12.73 -47.77
CA ASP A 552 -13.02 -13.11 -46.68
C ASP A 552 -12.21 -11.91 -46.16
N TYR A 553 -11.94 -10.93 -47.02
CA TYR A 553 -11.18 -9.73 -46.67
C TYR A 553 -12.08 -8.50 -46.62
N SER A 554 -11.74 -7.54 -45.75
CA SER A 554 -12.44 -6.26 -45.76
C SER A 554 -12.17 -5.50 -47.06
N PHE A 555 -13.09 -4.63 -47.44
CA PHE A 555 -13.03 -3.82 -48.64
C PHE A 555 -11.72 -3.03 -48.73
N ALA A 556 -11.34 -2.31 -47.67
CA ALA A 556 -10.07 -1.60 -47.62
C ALA A 556 -8.85 -2.54 -47.74
N THR A 557 -8.89 -3.71 -47.09
CA THR A 557 -7.80 -4.70 -47.17
C THR A 557 -7.65 -5.22 -48.59
N LEU A 558 -8.75 -5.60 -49.23
CA LEU A 558 -8.75 -6.14 -50.59
C LEU A 558 -8.24 -5.11 -51.60
N ILE A 559 -8.67 -3.85 -51.49
CA ILE A 559 -8.20 -2.76 -52.37
C ILE A 559 -6.70 -2.53 -52.21
N ALA A 560 -6.21 -2.46 -50.96
CA ALA A 560 -4.78 -2.32 -50.70
C ALA A 560 -3.98 -3.50 -51.26
N GLY A 561 -4.49 -4.73 -51.06
CA GLY A 561 -3.91 -5.96 -51.60
C GLY A 561 -3.83 -5.96 -53.12
N GLN A 562 -4.94 -5.66 -53.81
CA GLN A 562 -4.97 -5.59 -55.28
C GLN A 562 -4.05 -4.50 -55.83
N TYR A 563 -4.05 -3.32 -55.22
CA TYR A 563 -3.17 -2.23 -55.64
C TYR A 563 -1.69 -2.62 -55.57
N LEU A 564 -1.30 -3.28 -54.48
CA LEU A 564 0.05 -3.79 -54.28
C LEU A 564 0.35 -4.97 -55.20
N SER A 565 -0.59 -5.88 -55.43
CA SER A 565 -0.42 -7.00 -56.36
C SER A 565 -0.08 -6.50 -57.77
N LEU A 566 -0.92 -5.60 -58.29
CA LEU A 566 -0.76 -5.00 -59.62
C LEU A 566 0.52 -4.17 -59.74
N MET A 567 0.95 -3.50 -58.67
CA MET A 567 2.24 -2.80 -58.65
C MET A 567 3.43 -3.75 -58.70
N GLY A 568 3.32 -4.93 -58.09
CA GLY A 568 4.35 -5.97 -58.09
C GLY A 568 4.37 -6.84 -59.34
N ALA A 569 3.49 -6.58 -60.31
CA ALA A 569 3.25 -7.41 -61.49
C ALA A 569 2.89 -8.89 -61.16
N SER A 570 2.22 -9.10 -60.02
CA SER A 570 1.53 -10.36 -59.73
C SER A 570 0.01 -10.13 -59.78
N ASP A 571 -0.72 -11.10 -60.33
CA ASP A 571 -2.19 -11.09 -60.36
C ASP A 571 -2.79 -11.95 -59.22
N ASN A 572 -1.95 -12.50 -58.34
CA ASN A 572 -2.40 -13.37 -57.26
C ASN A 572 -2.30 -12.70 -55.88
N LEU A 573 -3.44 -12.55 -55.21
CA LEU A 573 -3.52 -12.00 -53.85
C LEU A 573 -2.76 -12.86 -52.82
N ASP A 574 -2.59 -14.16 -53.05
CA ASP A 574 -1.82 -15.04 -52.16
C ASP A 574 -0.32 -14.73 -52.18
N ASP A 575 0.18 -14.03 -53.21
CA ASP A 575 1.58 -13.57 -53.25
C ASP A 575 1.79 -12.31 -52.40
N VAL A 576 0.70 -11.62 -52.06
CA VAL A 576 0.67 -10.38 -51.30
C VAL A 576 0.24 -10.63 -49.86
N PHE A 577 -0.71 -11.53 -49.65
CA PHE A 577 -1.21 -11.92 -48.34
C PHE A 577 -0.76 -13.33 -48.00
N TRP A 578 -0.08 -13.48 -46.86
CA TRP A 578 0.11 -14.81 -46.29
C TRP A 578 0.04 -14.74 -44.77
N GLN A 579 -0.41 -15.85 -44.20
CA GLN A 579 -0.48 -16.08 -42.78
C GLN A 579 0.69 -16.98 -42.39
N ASP A 580 1.47 -16.56 -41.39
CA ASP A 580 2.57 -17.38 -40.89
C ASP A 580 2.08 -18.52 -39.98
N THR A 581 3.01 -19.36 -39.51
CA THR A 581 2.70 -20.52 -38.63
C THR A 581 2.17 -20.13 -37.25
N HIS A 582 2.12 -18.83 -36.90
CA HIS A 582 1.61 -18.30 -35.64
C HIS A 582 0.32 -17.49 -35.83
N ASP A 583 -0.39 -17.72 -36.93
CA ASP A 583 -1.62 -17.01 -37.30
C ASP A 583 -1.44 -15.49 -37.41
N GLN A 584 -0.26 -15.04 -37.82
CA GLN A 584 0.04 -13.62 -38.00
C GLN A 584 -0.10 -13.24 -39.47
N PHE A 585 -0.89 -12.21 -39.72
CA PHE A 585 -1.14 -11.72 -41.06
C PHE A 585 0.01 -10.83 -41.55
N GLN A 586 0.48 -11.08 -42.77
CA GLN A 586 1.51 -10.28 -43.44
C GLN A 586 0.95 -9.73 -44.76
N LEU A 587 1.27 -8.47 -45.02
CA LEU A 587 0.99 -7.80 -46.29
C LEU A 587 2.33 -7.46 -46.94
N ARG A 588 2.68 -8.22 -47.98
CA ARG A 588 4.07 -8.37 -48.45
C ARG A 588 5.01 -8.54 -47.26
N GLN A 589 6.16 -7.86 -47.24
CA GLN A 589 7.14 -7.96 -46.16
C GLN A 589 6.70 -7.36 -44.82
N VAL A 590 5.52 -6.73 -44.73
CA VAL A 590 5.09 -6.01 -43.52
C VAL A 590 4.18 -6.89 -42.67
N ARG A 591 4.58 -7.09 -41.42
CA ARG A 591 3.76 -7.78 -40.43
C ARG A 591 2.70 -6.84 -39.87
N ILE A 592 1.43 -7.24 -39.95
CA ILE A 592 0.31 -6.48 -39.39
C ILE A 592 0.14 -6.89 -37.92
N PRO A 593 0.37 -5.99 -36.93
CA PRO A 593 0.19 -6.33 -35.52
C PRO A 593 -1.28 -6.64 -35.21
N PRO A 594 -1.60 -7.80 -34.58
CA PRO A 594 -2.97 -8.15 -34.23
C PRO A 594 -3.45 -7.38 -33.00
N LEU A 595 -4.73 -7.01 -33.01
CA LEU A 595 -5.44 -6.55 -31.83
C LEU A 595 -6.05 -7.75 -31.09
N ASN A 596 -5.34 -8.23 -30.07
CA ASN A 596 -5.80 -9.34 -29.24
C ASN A 596 -6.83 -8.88 -28.20
N ARG A 597 -7.45 -9.83 -27.51
CA ARG A 597 -8.45 -9.57 -26.45
C ARG A 597 -8.02 -8.54 -25.40
N ARG A 598 -6.71 -8.33 -25.19
CA ARG A 598 -6.15 -7.43 -24.17
C ARG A 598 -5.03 -6.52 -24.68
N SER A 599 -5.02 -6.20 -25.96
CA SER A 599 -4.02 -5.30 -26.53
C SER A 599 -4.23 -3.86 -26.03
N GLY A 600 -3.21 -3.28 -25.38
CA GLY A 600 -3.25 -1.91 -24.90
C GLY A 600 -4.34 -1.69 -23.84
N GLY A 601 -5.25 -0.76 -24.12
CA GLY A 601 -6.40 -0.44 -23.26
C GLY A 601 -7.64 -1.32 -23.48
N TYR A 602 -7.66 -2.19 -24.51
CA TYR A 602 -8.85 -2.97 -24.85
C TYR A 602 -9.08 -4.17 -23.95
N LYS A 603 -10.36 -4.48 -23.71
CA LYS A 603 -10.86 -5.79 -23.32
C LYS A 603 -11.97 -6.21 -24.28
N LEU A 604 -11.61 -6.89 -25.37
CA LEU A 604 -12.58 -7.31 -26.39
C LEU A 604 -13.44 -8.47 -25.87
N ALA A 605 -14.75 -8.41 -26.08
CA ALA A 605 -15.71 -9.45 -25.70
C ALA A 605 -15.54 -10.71 -26.55
N SER A 606 -15.40 -10.53 -27.85
CA SER A 606 -14.99 -11.52 -28.84
C SER A 606 -13.90 -10.89 -29.73
N ALA A 607 -12.94 -11.72 -30.16
CA ALA A 607 -11.90 -11.31 -31.10
C ALA A 607 -12.25 -11.93 -32.45
N ASP A 608 -13.43 -11.61 -32.97
CA ASP A 608 -13.92 -12.18 -34.21
C ASP A 608 -13.09 -11.60 -35.37
N GLY A 609 -12.46 -12.48 -36.14
CA GLY A 609 -11.55 -12.08 -37.21
C GLY A 609 -10.23 -11.45 -36.76
N TYR A 610 -9.45 -11.02 -37.75
CA TYR A 610 -8.15 -10.38 -37.53
C TYR A 610 -8.33 -8.86 -37.51
N GLN A 611 -8.10 -8.23 -36.36
CA GLN A 611 -8.36 -6.80 -36.16
C GLN A 611 -7.06 -6.01 -35.98
N GLN A 612 -7.08 -4.74 -36.37
CA GLN A 612 -5.98 -3.79 -36.20
C GLN A 612 -6.51 -2.38 -35.84
N LEU A 613 -5.72 -1.58 -35.11
CA LEU A 613 -6.06 -0.17 -34.89
C LEU A 613 -5.84 0.68 -36.14
N VAL A 614 -6.80 1.57 -36.40
CA VAL A 614 -6.72 2.56 -37.47
C VAL A 614 -5.87 3.74 -37.01
N ARG A 615 -4.76 3.95 -37.70
CA ARG A 615 -3.91 5.13 -37.67
C ARG A 615 -4.37 6.12 -38.74
N TYR A 616 -5.51 6.75 -38.48
CA TYR A 616 -6.01 7.88 -39.25
C TYR A 616 -4.89 8.89 -39.49
N ARG A 617 -4.80 9.43 -40.71
CA ARG A 617 -3.85 10.50 -41.00
C ARG A 617 -4.27 11.76 -40.27
N HIS A 618 -3.33 12.38 -39.55
CA HIS A 618 -3.62 13.64 -38.89
C HIS A 618 -3.73 14.78 -39.90
N LEU A 619 -4.95 15.19 -40.23
CA LEU A 619 -5.27 16.17 -41.25
C LEU A 619 -6.18 17.28 -40.68
N PRO A 620 -6.30 18.46 -41.33
CA PRO A 620 -7.22 19.50 -40.89
C PRO A 620 -8.69 19.03 -40.84
N ASN A 621 -9.06 18.14 -41.77
CA ASN A 621 -10.29 17.36 -41.79
C ASN A 621 -9.92 15.97 -42.34
N LEU A 622 -10.52 14.89 -41.82
CA LEU A 622 -10.32 13.53 -42.32
C LEU A 622 -10.73 13.36 -43.79
N GLU A 623 -11.64 14.19 -44.30
CA GLU A 623 -12.02 14.21 -45.71
C GLU A 623 -10.90 14.71 -46.65
N LYS A 624 -9.86 15.37 -46.11
CA LYS A 624 -8.69 15.85 -46.89
C LYS A 624 -7.63 14.78 -47.10
N ILE A 625 -7.98 13.51 -46.95
CA ILE A 625 -7.10 12.36 -47.14
C ILE A 625 -6.59 12.21 -48.57
N ALA A 626 -7.37 12.66 -49.54
CA ALA A 626 -7.13 12.49 -50.97
C ALA A 626 -7.69 13.69 -51.76
N ASP A 627 -7.35 13.76 -53.04
CA ASP A 627 -8.08 14.64 -53.97
C ASP A 627 -9.54 14.15 -54.07
N THR A 628 -10.49 15.08 -54.02
CA THR A 628 -11.93 14.78 -54.02
C THR A 628 -12.65 15.46 -55.18
N TYR A 629 -13.52 14.71 -55.84
CA TYR A 629 -14.35 15.19 -56.96
C TYR A 629 -15.80 14.77 -56.76
N ASP A 630 -16.74 15.60 -57.20
CA ASP A 630 -18.16 15.25 -57.16
C ASP A 630 -18.52 14.36 -58.36
N LEU A 631 -19.51 13.48 -58.22
CA LEU A 631 -19.88 12.51 -59.26
C LEU A 631 -20.30 13.22 -60.57
N SER A 632 -21.10 14.28 -60.46
CA SER A 632 -21.48 15.11 -61.61
C SER A 632 -20.29 15.82 -62.27
N GLU A 633 -19.28 16.22 -61.49
CA GLU A 633 -18.04 16.81 -62.03
C GLU A 633 -17.29 15.78 -62.88
N VAL A 634 -17.12 14.55 -62.38
CA VAL A 634 -16.45 13.46 -63.10
C VAL A 634 -17.16 13.10 -64.41
N LEU A 635 -18.50 13.12 -64.41
CA LEU A 635 -19.33 12.81 -65.57
C LEU A 635 -19.39 13.97 -66.59
N SER A 636 -18.98 15.18 -66.21
CA SER A 636 -18.96 16.33 -67.11
C SER A 636 -17.91 16.18 -68.22
N ASP A 637 -18.15 16.88 -69.33
CA ASP A 637 -17.17 16.96 -70.43
C ASP A 637 -15.92 17.78 -70.03
N ASP A 638 -16.04 18.67 -69.04
CA ASP A 638 -14.96 19.52 -68.55
C ASP A 638 -13.96 18.79 -67.63
N PHE A 639 -14.25 17.53 -67.26
CA PHE A 639 -13.35 16.68 -66.47
C PHE A 639 -12.18 16.16 -67.32
N GLU A 640 -11.23 17.05 -67.61
CA GLU A 640 -10.01 16.78 -68.38
C GLU A 640 -8.75 17.23 -67.64
N GLY A 641 -7.61 16.58 -67.90
CA GLY A 641 -6.31 16.97 -67.33
C GLY A 641 -6.03 16.52 -65.89
N ILE A 642 -6.94 15.76 -65.28
CA ILE A 642 -6.75 15.14 -63.96
C ILE A 642 -6.02 13.80 -64.13
N GLU A 643 -4.96 13.59 -63.35
CA GLU A 643 -4.16 12.37 -63.39
C GLU A 643 -4.73 11.33 -62.43
N LEU A 644 -5.59 10.42 -62.92
CA LEU A 644 -6.05 9.25 -62.16
C LEU A 644 -5.22 7.99 -62.44
N ARG A 645 -4.28 8.08 -63.39
CA ARG A 645 -3.46 6.96 -63.81
C ARG A 645 -2.67 6.40 -62.62
N ASP A 646 -2.68 5.08 -62.50
CA ASP A 646 -1.95 4.35 -61.46
C ASP A 646 -2.37 4.68 -60.00
N ARG A 647 -3.49 5.39 -59.81
CA ARG A 647 -4.09 5.71 -58.50
C ARG A 647 -5.21 4.75 -58.13
N ILE A 648 -5.56 4.74 -56.85
CA ILE A 648 -6.73 4.07 -56.28
C ILE A 648 -7.86 5.10 -56.27
N VAL A 649 -8.98 4.77 -56.92
CA VAL A 649 -10.18 5.59 -56.95
C VAL A 649 -11.24 4.94 -56.07
N LEU A 650 -11.79 5.69 -55.11
CA LEU A 650 -12.89 5.24 -54.26
C LEU A 650 -14.14 6.03 -54.60
N LEU A 651 -15.21 5.34 -55.02
CA LEU A 651 -16.51 5.92 -55.31
C LEU A 651 -17.45 5.62 -54.15
N GLY A 652 -17.98 6.64 -53.48
CA GLY A 652 -18.89 6.43 -52.34
C GLY A 652 -19.85 7.59 -52.09
N THR A 653 -20.84 7.38 -51.24
CA THR A 653 -21.90 8.36 -50.96
C THR A 653 -21.57 9.23 -49.76
N THR A 654 -21.78 10.54 -49.88
CA THR A 654 -21.54 11.52 -48.79
C THR A 654 -22.79 12.36 -48.49
N SER A 655 -23.98 11.86 -48.83
CA SER A 655 -25.25 12.55 -48.62
C SER A 655 -25.78 12.30 -47.20
N LEU A 656 -25.94 13.37 -46.41
CA LEU A 656 -26.50 13.31 -45.05
C LEU A 656 -27.98 12.85 -45.01
N SER A 657 -28.67 13.00 -46.14
CA SER A 657 -30.11 12.76 -46.29
C SER A 657 -30.45 11.36 -46.83
N PHE A 658 -29.45 10.63 -47.34
CA PHE A 658 -29.62 9.30 -47.94
C PHE A 658 -29.43 8.19 -46.88
N GLY A 659 -30.23 7.12 -46.93
CA GLY A 659 -30.13 5.99 -46.00
C GLY A 659 -31.19 5.94 -44.88
N GLY A 660 -32.47 6.08 -45.23
CA GLY A 660 -33.57 5.70 -44.33
C GLY A 660 -33.79 6.54 -43.07
N GLY A 661 -34.77 6.11 -42.27
CA GLY A 661 -35.27 6.82 -41.08
C GLY A 661 -34.44 6.60 -39.82
N ASP A 662 -33.71 5.48 -39.75
CA ASP A 662 -32.88 5.10 -38.61
C ASP A 662 -31.43 5.54 -38.82
N ILE A 663 -30.77 5.97 -37.73
CA ILE A 663 -29.40 6.50 -37.77
C ILE A 663 -28.39 5.42 -38.16
N GLU A 664 -28.69 4.15 -37.89
CA GLU A 664 -27.83 2.98 -38.14
C GLU A 664 -27.72 2.59 -39.62
N GLU A 665 -28.64 3.07 -40.47
CA GLU A 665 -28.62 2.82 -41.93
C GLU A 665 -27.76 3.85 -42.69
N ARG A 666 -27.22 4.86 -41.99
CA ARG A 666 -26.42 5.93 -42.60
C ARG A 666 -24.94 5.59 -42.54
N ASP A 667 -24.24 5.84 -43.65
CA ASP A 667 -22.79 5.59 -43.74
C ASP A 667 -21.95 6.76 -43.17
N PHE A 668 -22.24 7.16 -41.93
CA PHE A 668 -21.54 8.21 -41.20
C PHE A 668 -21.10 7.71 -39.84
N TRP A 669 -19.81 7.86 -39.53
CA TRP A 669 -19.23 7.21 -38.37
C TRP A 669 -18.41 8.17 -37.53
N LYS A 670 -18.40 7.94 -36.22
CA LYS A 670 -17.48 8.64 -35.33
C LYS A 670 -16.09 8.05 -35.44
N THR A 671 -15.10 8.93 -35.39
CA THR A 671 -13.67 8.61 -35.36
C THR A 671 -13.02 9.28 -34.14
N PRO A 672 -11.77 8.92 -33.79
CA PRO A 672 -11.02 9.60 -32.73
C PRO A 672 -10.91 11.14 -32.86
N TYR A 673 -11.14 11.69 -34.06
CA TYR A 673 -11.06 13.12 -34.34
C TYR A 673 -12.42 13.84 -34.21
N THR A 674 -13.53 13.11 -34.25
CA THR A 674 -14.89 13.66 -34.16
C THR A 674 -15.42 13.50 -32.74
N ASN A 675 -15.86 14.58 -32.12
CA ASN A 675 -16.25 14.60 -30.69
C ASN A 675 -17.74 14.91 -30.48
N SER A 676 -18.55 14.79 -31.52
CA SER A 676 -19.93 15.25 -31.57
C SER A 676 -20.87 14.10 -31.94
N GLU A 677 -22.07 14.14 -31.37
CA GLU A 677 -23.18 13.24 -31.72
C GLU A 677 -23.93 13.70 -32.98
N ARG A 678 -23.57 14.87 -33.53
CA ARG A 678 -24.22 15.40 -34.73
C ARG A 678 -23.67 14.70 -35.96
N LEU A 679 -24.58 14.21 -36.80
CA LEU A 679 -24.25 13.55 -38.06
C LEU A 679 -23.35 14.40 -38.97
N GLU A 680 -23.56 15.73 -38.99
CA GLU A 680 -22.76 16.69 -39.77
C GLU A 680 -21.28 16.73 -39.38
N ASP A 681 -20.96 16.32 -38.14
CA ASP A 681 -19.60 16.30 -37.61
C ASP A 681 -18.96 14.91 -37.74
N MET A 682 -19.71 13.89 -38.21
CA MET A 682 -19.22 12.52 -38.41
C MET A 682 -18.54 12.37 -39.78
N THR A 683 -17.71 11.34 -39.93
CA THR A 683 -16.95 11.11 -41.17
C THR A 683 -17.73 10.14 -42.07
N PRO A 684 -17.96 10.46 -43.36
CA PRO A 684 -18.55 9.50 -44.30
C PRO A 684 -17.69 8.22 -44.45
N GLY A 685 -18.33 7.06 -44.58
CA GLY A 685 -17.66 5.76 -44.59
C GLY A 685 -16.58 5.62 -45.67
N VAL A 686 -16.81 6.17 -46.87
CA VAL A 686 -15.82 6.17 -47.96
C VAL A 686 -14.48 6.81 -47.57
N PHE A 687 -14.51 7.84 -46.72
CA PHE A 687 -13.28 8.46 -46.22
C PHE A 687 -12.60 7.59 -45.17
N ILE A 688 -13.36 6.86 -44.36
CA ILE A 688 -12.79 5.89 -43.41
C ILE A 688 -12.12 4.75 -44.17
N GLN A 689 -12.77 4.21 -45.22
CA GLN A 689 -12.15 3.25 -46.14
C GLN A 689 -10.86 3.82 -46.74
N ALA A 690 -10.87 5.08 -47.19
CA ALA A 690 -9.67 5.74 -47.71
C ALA A 690 -8.52 5.80 -46.70
N HIS A 691 -8.80 6.11 -45.42
CA HIS A 691 -7.78 6.08 -44.35
C HIS A 691 -7.25 4.67 -44.10
N MET A 692 -8.12 3.65 -44.13
CA MET A 692 -7.74 2.24 -43.95
C MET A 692 -6.88 1.73 -45.11
N VAL A 693 -7.27 2.00 -46.36
CA VAL A 693 -6.47 1.70 -47.56
C VAL A 693 -5.13 2.43 -47.49
N SER A 694 -5.14 3.72 -47.19
CA SER A 694 -3.91 4.52 -47.04
C SER A 694 -2.98 3.91 -45.99
N GLN A 695 -3.50 3.49 -44.84
CA GLN A 695 -2.71 2.84 -43.79
C GLN A 695 -1.98 1.61 -44.29
N LEU A 696 -2.69 0.69 -44.95
CA LEU A 696 -2.13 -0.58 -45.42
C LEU A 696 -1.09 -0.36 -46.53
N VAL A 697 -1.43 0.46 -47.54
CA VAL A 697 -0.52 0.77 -48.65
C VAL A 697 0.71 1.52 -48.16
N SER A 698 0.54 2.53 -47.29
CA SER A 698 1.67 3.32 -46.76
C SER A 698 2.58 2.51 -45.85
N ALA A 699 2.06 1.49 -45.15
CA ALA A 699 2.89 0.62 -44.34
C ALA A 699 3.89 -0.16 -45.20
N VAL A 700 3.46 -0.59 -46.39
CA VAL A 700 4.28 -1.37 -47.34
C VAL A 700 5.22 -0.49 -48.16
N GLU A 701 4.68 0.58 -48.75
CA GLU A 701 5.42 1.42 -49.70
C GLU A 701 6.27 2.49 -49.01
N ASP A 702 5.73 3.12 -47.97
CA ASP A 702 6.37 4.27 -47.30
C ASP A 702 7.03 3.89 -45.97
N GLY A 703 6.84 2.65 -45.51
CA GLY A 703 7.26 2.21 -44.17
C GLY A 703 6.51 2.93 -43.03
N ARG A 704 5.30 3.45 -43.28
CA ARG A 704 4.48 4.13 -42.26
C ARG A 704 4.15 3.14 -41.13
N PRO A 705 4.57 3.39 -39.88
CA PRO A 705 4.42 2.37 -38.84
C PRO A 705 2.94 2.14 -38.48
N LEU A 706 2.60 0.87 -38.28
CA LEU A 706 1.27 0.43 -37.86
C LEU A 706 1.16 0.49 -36.33
N ILE A 707 -0.02 0.87 -35.83
CA ILE A 707 -0.20 0.96 -34.38
C ILE A 707 -0.11 -0.43 -33.77
N SER A 708 0.82 -0.58 -32.83
CA SER A 708 1.09 -1.80 -32.10
C SER A 708 1.03 -1.57 -30.60
N THR A 709 0.91 -2.65 -29.85
CA THR A 709 0.94 -2.63 -28.39
C THR A 709 2.03 -3.57 -27.90
N TRP A 710 2.44 -3.39 -26.64
CA TRP A 710 3.26 -4.39 -25.98
C TRP A 710 2.45 -5.65 -25.68
N ASN A 711 3.17 -6.73 -25.37
CA ASN A 711 2.53 -7.89 -24.75
C ASN A 711 2.14 -7.56 -23.29
N GLU A 712 1.21 -8.33 -22.74
CA GLU A 712 0.64 -8.07 -21.42
C GLU A 712 1.70 -8.02 -20.30
N TRP A 713 2.78 -8.82 -20.38
CA TRP A 713 3.81 -8.86 -19.36
C TRP A 713 4.65 -7.58 -19.30
N ILE A 714 5.03 -7.05 -20.46
CA ILE A 714 5.78 -5.78 -20.53
C ILE A 714 4.90 -4.63 -20.03
N GLU A 715 3.60 -4.64 -20.36
CA GLU A 715 2.64 -3.65 -19.85
C GLU A 715 2.47 -3.73 -18.33
N ILE A 716 2.42 -4.93 -17.75
CA ILE A 716 2.38 -5.12 -16.30
C ILE A 716 3.66 -4.54 -15.66
N CYS A 717 4.84 -4.87 -16.20
CA CYS A 717 6.11 -4.32 -15.73
C CYS A 717 6.14 -2.78 -15.82
N TRP A 718 5.64 -2.22 -16.92
CA TRP A 718 5.52 -0.78 -17.11
C TRP A 718 4.64 -0.12 -16.03
N ILE A 719 3.44 -0.65 -15.81
CA ILE A 719 2.52 -0.13 -14.79
C ILE A 719 3.14 -0.23 -13.39
N THR A 720 3.70 -1.40 -13.04
CA THR A 720 4.34 -1.61 -11.73
C THR A 720 5.55 -0.70 -11.51
N LEU A 721 6.35 -0.44 -12.55
CA LEU A 721 7.49 0.48 -12.47
C LEU A 721 7.05 1.89 -12.04
N TRP A 722 5.97 2.41 -12.62
CA TRP A 722 5.42 3.71 -12.26
C TRP A 722 4.78 3.72 -10.88
N GLY A 723 4.21 2.60 -10.43
CA GLY A 723 3.81 2.42 -9.04
C GLY A 723 4.98 2.47 -8.04
N ILE A 724 6.09 1.82 -8.35
CA ILE A 724 7.32 1.87 -7.55
C ILE A 724 7.89 3.29 -7.51
N ALA A 725 7.93 3.98 -8.65
CA ALA A 725 8.35 5.38 -8.73
C ALA A 725 7.45 6.27 -7.85
N GLY A 726 6.12 6.08 -7.93
CA GLY A 726 5.13 6.70 -7.06
C GLY A 726 5.43 6.51 -5.58
N GLY A 727 5.60 5.26 -5.15
CA GLY A 727 5.95 4.92 -3.77
C GLY A 727 7.27 5.55 -3.31
N ALA A 728 8.30 5.55 -4.16
CA ALA A 728 9.58 6.18 -3.86
C ALA A 728 9.46 7.71 -3.70
N MET A 729 8.65 8.37 -4.54
CA MET A 729 8.35 9.80 -4.42
C MET A 729 7.59 10.11 -3.14
N GLY A 730 6.51 9.38 -2.86
CA GLY A 730 5.72 9.53 -1.63
C GLY A 730 6.55 9.32 -0.36
N TRP A 731 7.51 8.39 -0.41
CA TRP A 731 8.41 8.10 0.72
C TRP A 731 9.45 9.20 0.95
N ARG A 732 10.08 9.72 -0.12
CA ARG A 732 11.23 10.64 0.00
C ARG A 732 10.88 12.12 0.08
N LEU A 733 9.73 12.54 -0.44
CA LEU A 733 9.41 13.97 -0.62
C LEU A 733 8.40 14.46 0.41
N SER A 734 8.67 15.59 1.06
CA SER A 734 7.71 16.24 1.96
C SER A 734 6.41 16.59 1.22
N THR A 735 5.29 16.62 1.94
CA THR A 735 3.94 16.85 1.39
C THR A 735 3.85 18.11 0.51
N GLY A 736 4.56 19.19 0.88
CA GLY A 736 4.62 20.42 0.10
C GLY A 736 5.39 20.33 -1.23
N ARG A 737 6.39 19.44 -1.34
CA ARG A 737 7.17 19.22 -2.58
C ARG A 737 6.59 18.10 -3.44
N LEU A 738 5.86 17.16 -2.82
CA LEU A 738 5.31 15.99 -3.49
C LEU A 738 4.37 16.36 -4.63
N GLY A 739 3.48 17.33 -4.43
CA GLY A 739 2.53 17.75 -5.46
C GLY A 739 3.22 18.28 -6.72
N LEU A 740 4.25 19.12 -6.57
CA LEU A 740 5.01 19.64 -7.72
C LEU A 740 5.76 18.53 -8.46
N VAL A 741 6.42 17.63 -7.72
CA VAL A 741 7.18 16.53 -8.35
C VAL A 741 6.25 15.55 -9.04
N LEU A 742 5.11 15.20 -8.42
CA LEU A 742 4.11 14.35 -9.06
C LEU A 742 3.55 14.99 -10.33
N LEU A 743 3.24 16.29 -10.31
CA LEU A 743 2.80 16.99 -11.51
C LEU A 743 3.85 16.91 -12.63
N THR A 744 5.13 17.14 -12.31
CA THR A 744 6.21 17.01 -13.30
C THR A 744 6.39 15.57 -13.79
N ALA A 745 6.21 14.57 -12.92
CA ALA A 745 6.29 13.16 -13.28
C ALA A 745 5.13 12.72 -14.17
N GLU A 746 3.90 13.18 -13.90
CA GLU A 746 2.72 12.91 -14.73
C GLU A 746 2.85 13.56 -16.12
N ILE A 747 3.32 14.81 -16.19
CA ILE A 747 3.61 15.46 -17.48
C ILE A 747 4.68 14.67 -18.23
N GLY A 748 5.73 14.22 -17.53
CA GLY A 748 6.78 13.38 -18.11
C GLY A 748 6.23 12.06 -18.66
N LEU A 749 5.44 11.34 -17.87
CA LEU A 749 4.79 10.09 -18.25
C LEU A 749 3.87 10.28 -19.46
N LEU A 750 3.04 11.31 -19.45
CA LEU A 750 2.17 11.67 -20.57
C LEU A 750 2.97 11.94 -21.85
N LEU A 751 4.06 12.71 -21.76
CA LEU A 751 4.94 12.99 -22.89
C LEU A 751 5.64 11.73 -23.40
N VAL A 752 6.05 10.81 -22.51
CA VAL A 752 6.65 9.53 -22.90
C VAL A 752 5.63 8.66 -23.63
N CYS A 753 4.44 8.46 -23.06
CA CYS A 753 3.38 7.66 -23.70
C CYS A 753 2.96 8.26 -25.06
N TRP A 754 2.80 9.58 -25.12
CA TRP A 754 2.51 10.28 -26.37
C TRP A 754 3.64 10.13 -27.41
N SER A 755 4.91 10.25 -26.99
CA SER A 755 6.05 10.10 -27.90
C SER A 755 6.19 8.67 -28.44
N LEU A 756 5.89 7.67 -27.61
CA LEU A 756 5.87 6.26 -28.03
C LEU A 756 4.75 6.00 -29.05
N LEU A 757 3.58 6.63 -28.89
CA LEU A 757 2.54 6.55 -29.92
C LEU A 757 2.93 7.35 -31.18
N ALA A 758 3.55 8.52 -31.02
CA ALA A 758 3.82 9.42 -32.13
C ALA A 758 4.93 8.92 -33.06
N LEU A 759 6.01 8.36 -32.50
CA LEU A 759 7.21 8.01 -33.24
C LEU A 759 7.15 6.56 -33.77
N PRO A 760 7.22 5.50 -32.93
CA PRO A 760 7.14 4.12 -33.40
C PRO A 760 5.72 3.57 -33.58
N ALA A 761 4.66 4.38 -33.42
CA ALA A 761 3.27 3.91 -33.39
C ALA A 761 3.03 2.85 -32.31
N LEU A 762 3.65 3.00 -31.15
CA LEU A 762 3.52 2.09 -30.03
C LEU A 762 2.57 2.68 -28.98
N TRP A 763 1.38 2.10 -28.87
CA TRP A 763 0.43 2.48 -27.83
C TRP A 763 0.73 1.71 -26.54
N VAL A 764 0.95 2.45 -25.45
CA VAL A 764 1.25 1.91 -24.13
C VAL A 764 0.26 2.42 -23.07
N PRO A 765 -0.01 1.66 -22.00
CA PRO A 765 -0.95 2.07 -20.96
C PRO A 765 -0.49 3.33 -20.22
N TYR A 766 -1.29 4.39 -20.28
CA TYR A 766 -1.04 5.66 -19.61
C TYR A 766 -1.85 5.79 -18.31
N VAL A 767 -3.16 5.60 -18.38
CA VAL A 767 -4.11 5.76 -17.29
C VAL A 767 -3.81 4.87 -16.07
N PRO A 768 -3.62 3.54 -16.20
CA PRO A 768 -3.32 2.71 -15.03
C PRO A 768 -1.93 3.05 -14.45
N ALA A 769 -0.97 3.47 -15.27
CA ALA A 769 0.35 3.90 -14.81
C ALA A 769 0.28 5.22 -14.02
N ALA A 770 -0.43 6.22 -14.55
CA ALA A 770 -0.67 7.52 -13.90
C ALA A 770 -1.44 7.34 -12.58
N ILE A 771 -2.57 6.62 -12.60
CA ILE A 771 -3.37 6.36 -11.41
C ILE A 771 -2.56 5.61 -10.35
N LEU A 772 -1.79 4.59 -10.74
CA LEU A 772 -0.99 3.82 -9.79
C LEU A 772 0.16 4.66 -9.21
N MET A 773 0.84 5.46 -10.03
CA MET A 773 1.91 6.35 -9.57
C MET A 773 1.38 7.36 -8.55
N SER A 774 0.37 8.14 -8.94
CA SER A 774 -0.25 9.14 -8.08
C SER A 774 -0.89 8.53 -6.84
N GLY A 775 -1.64 7.44 -6.99
CA GLY A 775 -2.29 6.73 -5.90
C GLY A 775 -1.30 6.16 -4.89
N THR A 776 -0.23 5.53 -5.36
CA THR A 776 0.82 4.98 -4.48
C THR A 776 1.59 6.11 -3.79
N ALA A 777 1.91 7.19 -4.50
CA ALA A 777 2.64 8.32 -3.92
C ALA A 777 1.86 9.00 -2.79
N ILE A 778 0.58 9.30 -3.00
CA ILE A 778 -0.29 9.94 -2.00
C ILE A 778 -0.51 9.00 -0.81
N THR A 779 -0.76 7.72 -1.07
CA THR A 779 -1.02 6.73 -0.01
C THR A 779 0.23 6.54 0.85
N VAL A 780 1.40 6.40 0.23
CA VAL A 780 2.67 6.25 0.96
C VAL A 780 3.05 7.53 1.70
N SER A 781 2.82 8.72 1.12
CA SER A 781 3.13 9.98 1.80
C SER A 781 2.24 10.22 3.02
N ARG A 782 0.94 9.92 2.93
CA ARG A 782 -0.01 10.02 4.06
C ARG A 782 0.23 9.00 5.15
N TYR A 783 0.84 7.87 4.79
CA TYR A 783 1.22 6.86 5.76
C TYR A 783 2.56 7.19 6.45
N ARG A 784 3.42 7.95 5.77
CA ARG A 784 4.68 8.47 6.31
C ARG A 784 4.47 9.68 7.24
N ASP A 785 3.63 10.62 6.81
CA ASP A 785 3.23 11.83 7.55
C ASP A 785 2.26 11.49 8.69
#